data_AF-A0A640S5X1-F1
#
_entry.id   AF-A0A640S5X1-F1
#
_cell.length_a   1.000
_cell.length_b   1.000
_cell.length_c   1.000
_cell.angle_alpha   90.00
_cell.angle_beta   90.00
_cell.angle_gamma   90.00
#
_symmetry.space_group_name_H-M   'P 1'
#
loop_
_entity.id
_entity.type
_entity.pdbx_description
1 polymer ?
#
loop_
_entity_poly.entity_id
_entity_poly.type
_entity_poly.pdbx_seq_one_letter_code
_entity_poly.pdbx_strand_id
1 'polypeptide(L)'
;MSTATSPPAAGAEAIPEPGILSHRQILTILSGLMLGMFLAALDQTIVSTSIRTIADDLHGLSEQAWATTAYLITSTIATPLYGKLSDLHGRKPYYLAAISIFVAGSVLCTFSTSMTELAAFRAVQGLGAGGLMSLALAIIGDIVPPRERARYQGYMLGTFATSSVAGPLIGGALAGQDQLLGITGWRWVFLVNVPIGIIALFVVAKVLNIPHTRRDHRIDWWGALTISVGVVPLLLVAEQGREWGWDSSRSIACYVIGVVGIIAWIFVERWIGDDALIPMRLFRNGTFSKTSLLSVLIGMGMFGGMLMIPQYLQLVKGASPTKSGLEMLPLMAGMFIASIASGQITSKTGRYKIFPIIGTALMIAAMLLFHFRVQWDTPLWETMVYMLVFGLGLGGCMQTLVLAVQNAVPPRDMGVATASSTFFRQMGATAGTAIFLSVLFSTVGDKISSAFKDAASTERFQAALRDPAVLHDPANKPVLDMLKHPGNGNSSGVLSDSSFIQHLDPRLAEPFKRGFADSMHTVFLMGAIVVALAFVLMWFIKEVPLRQISGLQARAQAEAESAAGAVGGAEGVTVDADGAGAQAPAEPADAPAADAVPVLAAAPSGAAAGATGPVIRGTVRDGDGRPVAQAAVTLISVGGRQLGRTSTADDGGYALPTTGAGTYVLIGSAGARRPQAVTVVVGGEPVSFDLTLSGAAGLSGEVREEKGDDPVPGALVVATDVRGEVVASGVAGQDGGFAFGELTPGSYTLAVSAEHHRPSALQVEVGSGSRNWYEVRLTLGAQVRGTVRTVRGGPVDDARVTLLDPAGNVVATATSGQDGEYVFTDLDSGEYTLIAAGYPPVAAPLHLGADGNSAFDIELSHDTAH
;
A
#
# COMPACT_ATOMS: atom_id res chain seq x y z
N MET A 1 35.11 49.97 -37.40
CA MET A 1 35.43 49.11 -36.24
C MET A 1 34.48 49.48 -35.10
N SER A 2 33.53 48.62 -34.79
CA SER A 2 32.66 48.74 -33.62
C SER A 2 32.47 47.33 -33.06
N THR A 3 33.03 47.10 -31.88
CA THR A 3 33.01 45.83 -31.16
C THR A 3 31.79 45.82 -30.24
N ALA A 4 30.79 45.01 -30.57
CA ALA A 4 29.69 44.67 -29.68
C ALA A 4 29.92 43.25 -29.13
N THR A 5 30.34 43.19 -27.87
CA THR A 5 30.47 41.98 -27.07
C THR A 5 29.09 41.43 -26.72
N SER A 6 28.83 40.16 -27.05
CA SER A 6 27.62 39.45 -26.65
C SER A 6 27.72 38.99 -25.18
N PRO A 7 26.62 39.00 -24.40
CA PRO A 7 26.63 38.48 -23.04
C PRO A 7 26.78 36.94 -23.03
N PRO A 8 27.35 36.37 -21.95
CA PRO A 8 27.61 34.93 -21.87
C PRO A 8 26.29 34.15 -21.80
N ALA A 9 26.19 33.09 -22.60
CA ALA A 9 25.11 32.12 -22.54
C ALA A 9 25.06 31.50 -21.13
N ALA A 10 24.03 31.84 -20.36
CA ALA A 10 23.69 31.13 -19.15
C ALA A 10 23.42 29.67 -19.53
N GLY A 11 24.16 28.75 -18.92
CA GLY A 11 23.97 27.32 -19.12
C GLY A 11 22.51 26.95 -18.91
N ALA A 12 21.92 26.31 -19.90
CA ALA A 12 20.63 25.67 -19.76
C ALA A 12 20.76 24.60 -18.68
N GLU A 13 20.33 24.94 -17.47
CA GLU A 13 20.17 24.01 -16.37
C GLU A 13 19.18 22.94 -16.84
N ALA A 14 19.66 21.70 -16.96
CA ALA A 14 18.85 20.57 -17.40
C ALA A 14 17.61 20.48 -16.51
N ILE A 15 16.43 20.54 -17.12
CA ILE A 15 15.15 20.36 -16.44
C ILE A 15 15.16 18.94 -15.85
N PRO A 16 15.05 18.76 -14.53
CA PRO A 16 15.07 17.43 -13.92
C PRO A 16 13.87 16.62 -14.43
N GLU A 17 14.13 15.39 -14.89
CA GLU A 17 13.09 14.47 -15.35
C GLU A 17 11.99 14.29 -14.29
N PRO A 18 10.71 14.42 -14.65
CA PRO A 18 9.61 14.27 -13.70
C PRO A 18 9.40 12.79 -13.37
N GLY A 19 9.84 12.34 -12.19
CA GLY A 19 9.25 11.13 -11.57
C GLY A 19 10.13 10.24 -10.70
N ILE A 20 11.46 10.38 -10.72
CA ILE A 20 12.34 9.52 -9.90
C ILE A 20 12.87 10.31 -8.72
N LEU A 21 12.21 10.17 -7.57
CA LEU A 21 12.71 10.72 -6.30
C LEU A 21 14.03 10.04 -5.94
N SER A 22 15.08 10.82 -5.67
CA SER A 22 16.35 10.27 -5.20
C SER A 22 16.20 9.57 -3.85
N HIS A 23 17.07 8.59 -3.54
CA HIS A 23 17.04 7.87 -2.26
C HIS A 23 17.07 8.81 -1.04
N ARG A 24 17.83 9.91 -1.13
CA ARG A 24 17.88 10.96 -0.09
C ARG A 24 16.54 11.68 0.06
N GLN A 25 15.86 12.01 -1.05
CA GLN A 25 14.52 12.59 -1.01
C GLN A 25 13.49 11.63 -0.41
N ILE A 26 13.53 10.34 -0.78
CA ILE A 26 12.64 9.30 -0.23
C ILE A 26 12.82 9.19 1.29
N LEU A 27 14.06 9.09 1.78
CA LEU A 27 14.33 9.01 3.23
C LEU A 27 13.88 10.27 3.98
N THR A 28 14.01 11.46 3.36
CA THR A 28 13.58 12.73 3.96
C THR A 28 12.05 12.83 4.02
N ILE A 29 11.34 12.35 2.99
CA ILE A 29 9.87 12.26 3.04
C ILE A 29 9.46 11.25 4.12
N LEU A 30 10.11 10.09 4.13
CA LEU A 30 9.77 9.00 5.04
C LEU A 30 9.99 9.39 6.50
N SER A 31 11.02 10.17 6.83
CA SER A 31 11.22 10.65 8.20
C SER A 31 10.04 11.52 8.68
N GLY A 32 9.51 12.40 7.82
CA GLY A 32 8.29 13.18 8.12
C GLY A 32 7.04 12.31 8.28
N LEU A 33 6.88 11.29 7.43
CA LEU A 33 5.77 10.33 7.55
C LEU A 33 5.88 9.52 8.84
N MET A 34 7.05 8.96 9.13
CA MET A 34 7.33 8.19 10.34
C MET A 34 7.14 9.03 11.60
N LEU A 35 7.48 10.32 11.59
CA LEU A 35 7.25 11.20 12.73
C LEU A 35 5.75 11.38 13.02
N GLY A 36 4.92 11.52 11.98
CA GLY A 36 3.46 11.54 12.12
C GLY A 36 2.87 10.21 12.59
N MET A 37 3.39 9.07 12.10
CA MET A 37 2.98 7.76 12.60
C MET A 37 3.41 7.52 14.05
N PHE A 38 4.63 7.92 14.40
CA PHE A 38 5.15 7.84 15.76
C PHE A 38 4.24 8.59 16.72
N LEU A 39 3.81 9.79 16.33
CA LEU A 39 2.89 10.63 17.08
C LEU A 39 1.56 9.91 17.37
N ALA A 40 0.92 9.35 16.33
CA ALA A 40 -0.34 8.64 16.47
C ALA A 40 -0.21 7.37 17.32
N ALA A 41 0.87 6.60 17.12
CA ALA A 41 1.10 5.37 17.89
C ALA A 41 1.46 5.67 19.35
N LEU A 42 2.30 6.69 19.60
CA LEU A 42 2.77 7.04 20.95
C LEU A 42 1.60 7.51 21.81
N ASP A 43 0.72 8.31 21.22
CA ASP A 43 -0.46 8.83 21.90
C ASP A 43 -1.43 7.73 22.39
N GLN A 44 -1.59 6.64 21.63
CA GLN A 44 -2.41 5.51 22.09
C GLN A 44 -1.82 4.85 23.34
N THR A 45 -0.50 4.69 23.38
CA THR A 45 0.18 3.90 24.40
C THR A 45 0.51 4.73 25.65
N ILE A 46 0.85 6.01 25.47
CA ILE A 46 1.14 6.95 26.56
C ILE A 46 -0.11 7.23 27.40
N VAL A 47 -1.25 7.52 26.77
CA VAL A 47 -2.52 7.83 27.45
C VAL A 47 -3.02 6.60 28.20
N SER A 48 -2.91 5.40 27.61
CA SER A 48 -3.31 4.15 28.27
C SER A 48 -2.63 3.94 29.62
N THR A 49 -1.39 4.39 29.80
CA THR A 49 -0.67 4.25 31.07
C THR A 49 -0.95 5.36 32.08
N SER A 50 -1.37 6.53 31.61
CA SER A 50 -1.60 7.72 32.44
C SER A 50 -3.08 7.96 32.75
N ILE A 51 -4.00 7.23 32.11
CA ILE A 51 -5.45 7.51 32.16
C ILE A 51 -6.02 7.51 33.58
N ARG A 52 -5.50 6.65 34.46
CA ARG A 52 -5.94 6.60 35.86
C ARG A 52 -5.61 7.90 36.59
N THR A 53 -4.34 8.32 36.53
CA THR A 53 -3.88 9.58 37.14
C THR A 53 -4.65 10.78 36.60
N ILE A 54 -4.92 10.80 35.29
CA ILE A 54 -5.73 11.85 34.66
C ILE A 54 -7.15 11.88 35.25
N ALA A 55 -7.76 10.71 35.42
CA ALA A 55 -9.11 10.59 35.93
C ALA A 55 -9.26 10.88 37.41
N ASP A 56 -8.22 10.61 38.20
CA ASP A 56 -8.16 11.00 39.61
C ASP A 56 -8.15 12.54 39.73
N ASP A 57 -7.32 13.22 38.92
CA ASP A 57 -7.23 14.70 38.88
C ASP A 57 -8.51 15.35 38.34
N LEU A 58 -9.14 14.74 37.31
CA LEU A 58 -10.37 15.25 36.70
C LEU A 58 -11.65 14.74 37.37
N HIS A 59 -11.54 14.02 38.49
CA HIS A 59 -12.64 13.44 39.27
C HIS A 59 -13.64 12.63 38.42
N GLY A 60 -13.14 11.89 37.43
CA GLY A 60 -13.94 11.22 36.40
C GLY A 60 -13.57 9.76 36.19
N LEU A 61 -13.31 9.01 37.28
CA LEU A 61 -12.92 7.59 37.25
C LEU A 61 -13.88 6.70 36.44
N SER A 62 -15.19 6.93 36.56
CA SER A 62 -16.22 6.18 35.81
C SER A 62 -16.21 6.47 34.31
N GLU A 63 -15.66 7.62 33.90
CA GLU A 63 -15.69 8.09 32.52
C GLU A 63 -14.37 7.83 31.78
N GLN A 64 -13.38 7.18 32.42
CA GLN A 64 -12.04 6.89 31.87
C GLN A 64 -12.07 6.20 30.50
N ALA A 65 -12.97 5.24 30.35
CA ALA A 65 -13.12 4.45 29.14
C ALA A 65 -13.40 5.33 27.91
N TRP A 66 -14.16 6.42 28.10
CA TRP A 66 -14.54 7.33 27.02
C TRP A 66 -13.36 8.06 26.38
N ALA A 67 -12.32 8.39 27.14
CA ALA A 67 -11.14 9.07 26.59
C ALA A 67 -10.40 8.22 25.55
N THR A 68 -10.41 6.89 25.72
CA THR A 68 -9.77 5.97 24.77
C THR A 68 -10.74 5.57 23.67
N THR A 69 -11.98 5.27 24.04
CA THR A 69 -13.01 4.79 23.11
C THR A 69 -13.42 5.86 22.12
N ALA A 70 -13.60 7.12 22.53
CA ALA A 70 -13.92 8.21 21.61
C ALA A 70 -12.83 8.42 20.54
N TYR A 71 -11.57 8.33 20.93
CA TYR A 71 -10.42 8.41 20.01
C TYR A 71 -10.38 7.22 19.02
N LEU A 72 -10.59 5.99 19.50
CA LEU A 72 -10.56 4.81 18.64
C LEU A 72 -11.72 4.83 17.64
N ILE A 73 -12.91 5.24 18.07
CA ILE A 73 -14.09 5.36 17.20
C ILE A 73 -13.82 6.38 16.08
N THR A 74 -13.40 7.60 16.41
CA THR A 74 -13.20 8.64 15.39
C THR A 74 -12.03 8.35 14.47
N SER A 75 -10.94 7.76 14.97
CA SER A 75 -9.81 7.35 14.13
C SER A 75 -10.17 6.22 13.15
N THR A 76 -10.98 5.26 13.59
CA THR A 76 -11.45 4.15 12.75
C THR A 76 -12.32 4.65 11.60
N ILE A 77 -13.23 5.59 11.88
CA ILE A 77 -14.13 6.18 10.88
C ILE A 77 -13.37 7.09 9.92
N ALA A 78 -12.43 7.89 10.42
CA ALA A 78 -11.67 8.83 9.60
C ALA A 78 -10.73 8.12 8.60
N THR A 79 -10.24 6.93 8.94
CA THR A 79 -9.30 6.16 8.12
C THR A 79 -9.74 5.96 6.65
N PRO A 80 -10.93 5.40 6.34
CA PRO A 80 -11.40 5.27 4.96
C PRO A 80 -11.67 6.62 4.28
N LEU A 81 -12.15 7.63 5.02
CA LEU A 81 -12.36 8.97 4.48
C LEU A 81 -11.04 9.58 3.98
N TYR A 82 -9.98 9.51 4.78
CA TYR A 82 -8.66 9.99 4.38
C TYR A 82 -8.12 9.24 3.16
N GLY A 83 -8.27 7.91 3.12
CA GLY A 83 -7.86 7.09 1.97
C GLY A 83 -8.44 7.61 0.66
N LYS A 84 -9.76 7.79 0.61
CA LYS A 84 -10.46 8.26 -0.59
C LYS A 84 -10.23 9.74 -0.89
N LEU A 85 -10.35 10.61 0.11
CA LEU A 85 -10.19 12.06 -0.08
C LEU A 85 -8.78 12.41 -0.57
N SER A 86 -7.76 11.72 -0.07
CA SER A 86 -6.38 11.89 -0.50
C SER A 86 -6.06 11.27 -1.86
N ASP A 87 -6.80 10.25 -2.30
CA ASP A 87 -6.75 9.76 -3.68
C ASP A 87 -7.28 10.83 -4.66
N LEU A 88 -8.29 11.62 -4.26
CA LEU A 88 -8.97 12.61 -5.12
C LEU A 88 -8.26 13.96 -5.20
N HIS A 89 -7.83 14.54 -4.07
CA HIS A 89 -7.22 15.88 -4.04
C HIS A 89 -5.72 15.87 -3.71
N GLY A 90 -5.10 14.67 -3.68
CA GLY A 90 -3.67 14.48 -3.47
C GLY A 90 -3.31 14.24 -2.01
N ARG A 91 -2.16 13.58 -1.79
CA ARG A 91 -1.74 13.10 -0.46
C ARG A 91 -1.32 14.21 0.51
N LYS A 92 -0.56 15.19 0.01
CA LYS A 92 0.04 16.27 0.82
C LYS A 92 -0.97 17.05 1.69
N PRO A 93 -2.03 17.65 1.12
CA PRO A 93 -2.93 18.50 1.91
C PRO A 93 -3.63 17.72 3.03
N TYR A 94 -4.03 16.48 2.76
CA TYR A 94 -4.71 15.66 3.76
C TYR A 94 -3.78 15.14 4.84
N TYR A 95 -2.50 14.86 4.53
CA TYR A 95 -1.54 14.51 5.57
C TYR A 95 -1.25 15.69 6.50
N LEU A 96 -1.09 16.90 5.94
CA LEU A 96 -0.94 18.13 6.73
C LEU A 96 -2.19 18.45 7.56
N ALA A 97 -3.38 18.21 7.02
CA ALA A 97 -4.63 18.36 7.77
C ALA A 97 -4.70 17.35 8.94
N ALA A 98 -4.33 16.09 8.71
CA ALA A 98 -4.29 15.06 9.75
C ALA A 98 -3.34 15.44 10.89
N ILE A 99 -2.11 15.88 10.59
CA ILE A 99 -1.16 16.36 11.60
C ILE A 99 -1.72 17.58 12.35
N SER A 100 -2.27 18.55 11.62
CA SER A 100 -2.84 19.78 12.21
C SER A 100 -3.98 19.47 13.18
N ILE A 101 -4.94 18.63 12.78
CA ILE A 101 -6.08 18.22 13.62
C ILE A 101 -5.59 17.46 14.85
N PHE A 102 -4.62 16.57 14.67
CA PHE A 102 -4.04 15.81 15.77
C PHE A 102 -3.33 16.72 16.80
N VAL A 103 -2.51 17.67 16.33
CA VAL A 103 -1.79 18.62 17.20
C VAL A 103 -2.78 19.54 17.91
N ALA A 104 -3.77 20.07 17.19
CA ALA A 104 -4.83 20.88 17.81
C ALA A 104 -5.61 20.09 18.86
N GLY A 105 -5.98 18.84 18.56
CA GLY A 105 -6.62 17.94 19.53
C GLY A 105 -5.76 17.67 20.76
N SER A 106 -4.44 17.52 20.59
CA SER A 106 -3.49 17.35 21.70
C SER A 106 -3.42 18.58 22.61
N VAL A 107 -3.42 19.78 22.00
CA VAL A 107 -3.50 21.05 22.75
C VAL A 107 -4.82 21.14 23.51
N LEU A 108 -5.95 20.83 22.88
CA LEU A 108 -7.26 20.83 23.53
C LEU A 108 -7.29 19.85 24.72
N CYS A 109 -6.78 18.63 24.56
CA CYS A 109 -6.70 17.64 25.65
C CYS A 109 -5.88 18.15 26.86
N THR A 110 -4.82 18.92 26.61
CA THR A 110 -3.98 19.54 27.65
C THR A 110 -4.79 20.49 28.55
N PHE A 111 -5.72 21.25 27.94
CA PHE A 111 -6.55 22.23 28.64
C PHE A 111 -7.86 21.66 29.18
N SER A 112 -8.09 20.35 29.04
CA SER A 112 -9.31 19.73 29.56
C SER A 112 -9.43 19.89 31.08
N THR A 113 -10.66 20.16 31.52
CA THR A 113 -11.04 20.40 32.92
C THR A 113 -11.99 19.33 33.45
N SER A 114 -12.50 18.46 32.59
CA SER A 114 -13.34 17.31 32.96
C SER A 114 -13.08 16.11 32.05
N MET A 115 -13.44 14.91 32.51
CA MET A 115 -13.25 13.68 31.73
C MET A 115 -14.11 13.66 30.45
N THR A 116 -15.32 14.20 30.50
CA THR A 116 -16.20 14.31 29.32
C THR A 116 -15.62 15.27 28.28
N GLU A 117 -15.09 16.41 28.72
CA GLU A 117 -14.40 17.36 27.85
C GLU A 117 -13.14 16.72 27.24
N LEU A 118 -12.36 16.00 28.05
CA LEU A 118 -11.21 15.24 27.56
C LEU A 118 -11.63 14.22 26.49
N ALA A 119 -12.69 13.45 26.72
CA ALA A 119 -13.20 12.49 25.75
C ALA A 119 -13.65 13.17 24.44
N ALA A 120 -14.28 14.34 24.50
CA ALA A 120 -14.65 15.12 23.33
C ALA A 120 -13.42 15.62 22.55
N PHE A 121 -12.38 16.11 23.24
CA PHE A 121 -11.13 16.52 22.60
C PHE A 121 -10.34 15.34 22.04
N ARG A 122 -10.40 14.18 22.71
CA ARG A 122 -9.86 12.91 22.21
C ARG A 122 -10.57 12.45 20.94
N ALA A 123 -11.89 12.66 20.82
CA ALA A 123 -12.61 12.42 19.57
C ALA A 123 -12.05 13.29 18.43
N VAL A 124 -11.82 14.58 18.67
CA VAL A 124 -11.20 15.50 17.69
C VAL A 124 -9.79 15.04 17.32
N GLN A 125 -8.98 14.68 18.32
CA GLN A 125 -7.61 14.19 18.11
C GLN A 125 -7.60 12.89 17.29
N GLY A 126 -8.54 11.98 17.56
CA GLY A 126 -8.70 10.71 16.86
C GLY A 126 -9.00 10.88 15.37
N LEU A 127 -9.74 11.93 14.98
CA LEU A 127 -9.93 12.27 13.56
C LEU A 127 -8.57 12.44 12.87
N GLY A 128 -7.64 13.21 13.45
CA GLY A 128 -6.29 13.36 12.90
C GLY A 128 -5.51 12.04 12.87
N ALA A 129 -5.61 11.22 13.93
CA ALA A 129 -4.87 9.96 14.06
C ALA A 129 -5.18 8.95 12.95
N GLY A 130 -6.45 8.84 12.53
CA GLY A 130 -6.86 7.95 11.44
C GLY A 130 -6.17 8.28 10.10
N GLY A 131 -5.90 9.56 9.86
CA GLY A 131 -5.15 10.02 8.69
C GLY A 131 -3.65 9.73 8.78
N LEU A 132 -3.05 9.89 9.97
CA LEU A 132 -1.60 9.74 10.15
C LEU A 132 -1.08 8.33 9.82
N MET A 133 -1.77 7.28 10.24
CA MET A 133 -1.35 5.91 9.93
C MET A 133 -1.69 5.50 8.49
N SER A 134 -2.90 5.81 8.03
CA SER A 134 -3.40 5.34 6.73
C SER A 134 -2.73 6.03 5.54
N LEU A 135 -2.58 7.36 5.61
CA LEU A 135 -1.96 8.13 4.54
C LEU A 135 -0.46 7.87 4.44
N ALA A 136 0.24 7.62 5.55
CA ALA A 136 1.65 7.26 5.51
C ALA A 136 1.87 5.96 4.71
N LEU A 137 1.00 4.96 4.90
CA LEU A 137 1.00 3.71 4.13
C LEU A 137 0.58 3.88 2.66
N ALA A 138 -0.26 4.87 2.36
CA ALA A 138 -0.62 5.19 0.97
C ALA A 138 0.52 5.93 0.26
N ILE A 139 1.11 6.94 0.90
CA ILE A 139 2.20 7.76 0.36
C ILE A 139 3.44 6.92 0.08
N ILE A 140 3.82 6.01 0.97
CA ILE A 140 4.93 5.08 0.70
C ILE A 140 4.65 4.20 -0.53
N GLY A 141 3.38 3.83 -0.76
CA GLY A 141 2.95 3.14 -1.97
C GLY A 141 3.17 3.99 -3.22
N ASP A 142 2.93 5.30 -3.13
CA ASP A 142 3.07 6.21 -4.26
C ASP A 142 4.54 6.56 -4.57
N ILE A 143 5.41 6.65 -3.56
CA ILE A 143 6.81 7.11 -3.73
C ILE A 143 7.86 5.99 -3.79
N VAL A 144 7.56 4.77 -3.30
CA VAL A 144 8.53 3.68 -3.22
C VAL A 144 8.19 2.55 -4.20
N PRO A 145 9.15 2.11 -5.04
CA PRO A 145 8.98 0.96 -5.91
C PRO A 145 8.60 -0.33 -5.13
N PRO A 146 7.70 -1.19 -5.66
CA PRO A 146 7.22 -2.38 -4.95
C PRO A 146 8.31 -3.29 -4.34
N ARG A 147 9.48 -3.39 -5.00
CA ARG A 147 10.61 -4.23 -4.54
C ARG A 147 11.27 -3.69 -3.28
N GLU A 148 11.27 -2.38 -3.08
CA GLU A 148 11.89 -1.73 -1.92
C GLU A 148 10.90 -1.45 -0.79
N ARG A 149 9.58 -1.46 -1.07
CA ARG A 149 8.51 -1.18 -0.09
C ARG A 149 8.65 -1.99 1.20
N ALA A 150 9.05 -3.25 1.10
CA ALA A 150 9.23 -4.11 2.27
C ALA A 150 10.26 -3.57 3.27
N ARG A 151 11.38 -2.99 2.78
CA ARG A 151 12.41 -2.39 3.63
C ARG A 151 11.87 -1.16 4.36
N TYR A 152 11.21 -0.28 3.64
CA TYR A 152 10.71 0.99 4.17
C TYR A 152 9.47 0.81 5.07
N GLN A 153 8.61 -0.17 4.76
CA GLN A 153 7.53 -0.60 5.66
C GLN A 153 8.10 -1.20 6.96
N GLY A 154 9.27 -1.87 6.89
CA GLY A 154 10.01 -2.29 8.07
C GLY A 154 10.37 -1.12 8.99
N TYR A 155 10.79 0.03 8.45
CA TYR A 155 11.06 1.24 9.24
C TYR A 155 9.78 1.78 9.91
N MET A 156 8.68 1.88 9.15
CA MET A 156 7.39 2.33 9.69
C MET A 156 6.86 1.42 10.81
N LEU A 157 7.01 0.11 10.65
CA LEU A 157 6.64 -0.86 11.67
C LEU A 157 7.58 -0.75 12.89
N GLY A 158 8.86 -0.48 12.66
CA GLY A 158 9.84 -0.17 13.71
C GLY A 158 9.42 1.04 14.54
N THR A 159 8.92 2.09 13.90
CA THR A 159 8.34 3.26 14.60
C THR A 159 7.20 2.87 15.53
N PHE A 160 6.32 1.96 15.10
CA PHE A 160 5.21 1.47 15.92
C PHE A 160 5.71 0.72 17.17
N ALA A 161 6.74 -0.13 17.06
CA ALA A 161 7.30 -0.80 18.24
C ALA A 161 8.04 0.14 19.17
N THR A 162 8.85 1.06 18.63
CA THR A 162 9.54 2.07 19.44
C THR A 162 8.51 2.87 20.24
N SER A 163 7.41 3.26 19.60
CA SER A 163 6.29 3.93 20.25
C SER A 163 5.61 3.06 21.33
N SER A 164 5.42 1.76 21.08
CA SER A 164 4.79 0.85 22.04
C SER A 164 5.58 0.70 23.34
N VAL A 165 6.92 0.80 23.29
CA VAL A 165 7.78 0.79 24.47
C VAL A 165 7.92 2.19 25.08
N ALA A 166 8.08 3.21 24.23
CA ALA A 166 8.25 4.60 24.66
C ALA A 166 7.00 5.15 25.36
N GLY A 167 5.80 4.75 24.94
CA GLY A 167 4.53 5.22 25.50
C GLY A 167 4.42 5.01 27.00
N PRO A 168 4.45 3.76 27.50
CA PRO A 168 4.41 3.48 28.93
C PRO A 168 5.52 4.16 29.73
N LEU A 169 6.73 4.22 29.17
CA LEU A 169 7.90 4.82 29.83
C LEU A 169 7.73 6.32 30.01
N ILE A 170 7.38 7.04 28.93
CA ILE A 170 7.21 8.49 28.93
C ILE A 170 5.93 8.85 29.68
N GLY A 171 4.84 8.13 29.47
CA GLY A 171 3.54 8.40 30.08
C GLY A 171 3.54 8.23 31.59
N GLY A 172 4.13 7.13 32.08
CA GLY A 172 4.30 6.93 33.51
C GLY A 172 5.21 7.98 34.15
N ALA A 173 6.32 8.33 33.50
CA ALA A 173 7.26 9.33 34.01
C ALA A 173 6.67 10.76 34.04
N LEU A 174 5.90 11.15 33.02
CA LEU A 174 5.27 12.46 32.96
C LEU A 174 4.07 12.57 33.89
N ALA A 175 3.19 11.57 33.90
CA ALA A 175 1.99 11.59 34.74
C ALA A 175 2.30 11.43 36.23
N GLY A 176 3.41 10.76 36.59
CA GLY A 176 3.83 10.59 37.98
C GLY A 176 4.45 11.84 38.63
N GLN A 177 4.66 12.92 37.87
CA GLN A 177 5.18 14.19 38.42
C GLN A 177 4.01 15.09 38.83
N ASP A 178 4.03 15.64 40.05
CA ASP A 178 2.98 16.56 40.51
C ASP A 178 2.91 17.83 39.62
N GLN A 179 4.08 18.41 39.32
CA GLN A 179 4.19 19.59 38.47
C GLN A 179 5.50 19.56 37.67
N LEU A 180 5.40 19.82 36.36
CA LEU A 180 6.54 19.91 35.44
C LEU A 180 6.47 21.24 34.68
N LEU A 181 7.50 22.08 34.82
CA LEU A 181 7.59 23.41 34.21
C LEU A 181 6.34 24.30 34.51
N GLY A 182 5.80 24.20 35.72
CA GLY A 182 4.63 24.99 36.12
C GLY A 182 3.26 24.40 35.74
N ILE A 183 3.23 23.29 34.99
CA ILE A 183 2.02 22.62 34.51
C ILE A 183 1.88 21.26 35.20
N THR A 184 0.65 20.81 35.49
CA THR A 184 0.39 19.46 36.03
C THR A 184 1.05 18.38 35.17
N GLY A 185 1.74 17.41 35.78
CA GLY A 185 2.56 16.44 35.03
C GLY A 185 1.78 15.66 33.97
N TRP A 186 0.55 15.22 34.25
CA TRP A 186 -0.24 14.48 33.26
C TRP A 186 -0.58 15.28 32.00
N ARG A 187 -0.65 16.61 32.06
CA ARG A 187 -0.94 17.44 30.87
C ARG A 187 0.17 17.34 29.83
N TRP A 188 1.40 17.05 30.26
CA TRP A 188 2.54 16.80 29.36
C TRP A 188 2.39 15.52 28.53
N VAL A 189 1.53 14.58 28.94
CA VAL A 189 1.19 13.39 28.16
C VAL A 189 0.61 13.79 26.80
N PHE A 190 -0.15 14.88 26.74
CA PHE A 190 -0.66 15.44 25.48
C PHE A 190 0.27 16.50 24.91
N LEU A 191 0.92 17.31 25.76
CA LEU A 191 1.78 18.40 25.30
C LEU A 191 3.03 17.91 24.55
N VAL A 192 3.56 16.72 24.87
CA VAL A 192 4.72 16.12 24.19
C VAL A 192 4.48 15.91 22.70
N ASN A 193 3.22 15.70 22.31
CA ASN A 193 2.83 15.53 20.92
C ASN A 193 2.94 16.83 20.10
N VAL A 194 2.79 17.99 20.74
CA VAL A 194 2.75 19.30 20.08
C VAL A 194 4.09 19.65 19.40
N PRO A 195 5.25 19.66 20.07
CA PRO A 195 6.52 19.98 19.41
C PRO A 195 6.88 18.97 18.33
N ILE A 196 6.64 17.68 18.57
CA ILE A 196 6.89 16.60 17.59
C ILE A 196 6.02 16.79 16.36
N GLY A 197 4.73 17.10 16.55
CA GLY A 197 3.79 17.35 15.47
C GLY A 197 4.10 18.61 14.68
N ILE A 198 4.57 19.68 15.31
CA ILE A 198 5.03 20.90 14.61
C ILE A 198 6.24 20.59 13.72
N ILE A 199 7.21 19.81 14.23
CA ILE A 199 8.37 19.37 13.44
C ILE A 199 7.89 18.51 12.26
N ALA A 200 7.00 17.55 12.49
CA ALA A 200 6.43 16.71 11.43
C ALA A 200 5.71 17.54 10.37
N LEU A 201 4.91 18.51 10.79
CA LEU A 201 4.17 19.42 9.91
C LEU A 201 5.14 20.24 9.05
N PHE A 202 6.21 20.78 9.63
CA PHE A 202 7.22 21.53 8.89
C PHE A 202 7.96 20.65 7.86
N VAL A 203 8.42 19.47 8.27
CA VAL A 203 9.14 18.52 7.39
C VAL A 203 8.24 18.10 6.23
N VAL A 204 7.00 17.69 6.50
CA VAL A 204 6.06 17.27 5.46
C VAL A 204 5.71 18.44 4.54
N ALA A 205 5.46 19.63 5.08
CA ALA A 205 5.07 20.80 4.27
C ALA A 205 6.16 21.18 3.26
N LYS A 206 7.43 21.05 3.65
CA LYS A 206 8.58 21.35 2.78
C LYS A 206 8.93 20.22 1.82
N VAL A 207 8.88 18.97 2.27
CA VAL A 207 9.52 17.86 1.56
C VAL A 207 8.52 17.04 0.74
N LEU A 208 7.27 16.91 1.18
CA LEU A 208 6.27 16.11 0.49
C LEU A 208 5.69 16.87 -0.71
N ASN A 209 6.33 16.79 -1.88
CA ASN A 209 5.81 17.31 -3.15
C ASN A 209 5.62 16.16 -4.13
N ILE A 210 4.40 15.63 -4.22
CA ILE A 210 4.03 14.57 -5.16
C ILE A 210 3.15 15.21 -6.24
N PRO A 211 3.52 15.11 -7.54
CA PRO A 211 2.67 15.57 -8.63
C PRO A 211 1.30 14.90 -8.57
N HIS A 212 0.22 15.69 -8.50
CA HIS A 212 -1.15 15.18 -8.42
C HIS A 212 -1.97 15.68 -9.61
N THR A 213 -2.52 14.77 -10.40
CA THR A 213 -3.53 15.10 -11.40
C THR A 213 -4.91 15.06 -10.76
N ARG A 214 -5.54 16.24 -10.65
CA ARG A 214 -6.86 16.39 -10.05
C ARG A 214 -7.89 15.62 -10.89
N ARG A 215 -8.65 14.72 -10.26
CA ARG A 215 -9.79 14.04 -10.89
C ARG A 215 -11.07 14.56 -10.24
N ASP A 216 -12.01 15.06 -11.04
CA ASP A 216 -13.32 15.50 -10.56
C ASP A 216 -14.19 14.27 -10.29
N HIS A 217 -14.36 13.91 -9.02
CA HIS A 217 -15.31 12.89 -8.55
C HIS A 217 -16.07 13.41 -7.34
N ARG A 218 -17.31 12.93 -7.14
CA ARG A 218 -18.18 13.41 -6.06
C ARG A 218 -17.77 12.76 -4.74
N ILE A 219 -17.73 13.56 -3.68
CA ILE A 219 -17.44 13.05 -2.32
C ILE A 219 -18.70 12.44 -1.73
N ASP A 220 -18.61 11.17 -1.31
CA ASP A 220 -19.67 10.45 -0.64
C ASP A 220 -19.79 10.80 0.85
N TRP A 221 -20.39 11.97 1.13
CA TRP A 221 -20.66 12.40 2.50
C TRP A 221 -21.80 11.60 3.16
N TRP A 222 -22.74 11.09 2.38
CA TRP A 222 -23.88 10.32 2.90
C TRP A 222 -23.46 8.92 3.35
N GLY A 223 -22.58 8.26 2.60
CA GLY A 223 -21.96 6.99 2.95
C GLY A 223 -21.13 7.12 4.21
N ALA A 224 -20.30 8.18 4.31
CA ALA A 224 -19.55 8.50 5.53
C ALA A 224 -20.47 8.73 6.75
N LEU A 225 -21.57 9.45 6.59
CA LEU A 225 -22.53 9.68 7.66
C LEU A 225 -23.22 8.38 8.08
N THR A 226 -23.77 7.62 7.12
CA THR A 226 -24.54 6.41 7.39
C THR A 226 -23.69 5.28 7.97
N ILE A 227 -22.44 5.10 7.52
CA ILE A 227 -21.52 4.14 8.15
C ILE A 227 -21.17 4.56 9.57
N SER A 228 -21.01 5.86 9.84
CA SER A 228 -20.79 6.37 11.20
C SER A 228 -21.98 6.08 12.10
N VAL A 229 -23.21 6.38 11.64
CA VAL A 229 -24.44 6.06 12.38
C VAL A 229 -24.63 4.54 12.55
N GLY A 230 -24.19 3.74 11.60
CA GLY A 230 -24.26 2.27 11.69
C GLY A 230 -23.26 1.68 12.69
N VAL A 231 -22.04 2.20 12.70
CA VAL A 231 -20.91 1.60 13.44
C VAL A 231 -20.78 2.17 14.85
N VAL A 232 -20.86 3.49 15.03
CA VAL A 232 -20.64 4.13 16.35
C VAL A 232 -21.52 3.52 17.43
N PRO A 233 -22.85 3.37 17.25
CA PRO A 233 -23.71 2.82 18.30
C PRO A 233 -23.36 1.38 18.65
N LEU A 234 -22.94 0.57 17.67
CA LEU A 234 -22.52 -0.81 17.94
C LEU A 234 -21.22 -0.85 18.76
N LEU A 235 -20.27 0.03 18.46
CA LEU A 235 -19.05 0.18 19.27
C LEU A 235 -19.38 0.72 20.67
N LEU A 236 -20.38 1.59 20.82
CA LEU A 236 -20.84 2.04 22.13
C LEU A 236 -21.40 0.90 22.96
N VAL A 237 -22.21 0.01 22.38
CA VAL A 237 -22.71 -1.16 23.13
C VAL A 237 -21.59 -2.15 23.43
N ALA A 238 -20.63 -2.31 22.52
CA ALA A 238 -19.47 -3.14 22.76
C ALA A 238 -18.69 -2.67 24.01
N GLU A 239 -18.53 -1.36 24.17
CA GLU A 239 -17.83 -0.76 25.31
C GLU A 239 -18.69 -0.73 26.58
N GLN A 240 -19.92 -0.21 26.49
CA GLN A 240 -20.76 0.11 27.65
C GLN A 240 -21.80 -0.95 27.97
N GLY A 241 -21.93 -2.01 27.17
CA GLY A 241 -22.93 -3.06 27.34
C GLY A 241 -22.84 -3.78 28.69
N ARG A 242 -21.63 -3.86 29.29
CA ARG A 242 -21.43 -4.41 30.64
C ARG A 242 -22.05 -3.53 31.73
N GLU A 243 -21.98 -2.20 31.58
CA GLU A 243 -22.50 -1.24 32.56
C GLU A 243 -23.99 -0.97 32.36
N TRP A 244 -24.41 -0.80 31.11
CA TRP A 244 -25.80 -0.54 30.77
C TRP A 244 -26.67 -1.80 30.88
N GLY A 245 -26.07 -2.98 30.69
CA GLY A 245 -26.75 -4.23 30.42
C GLY A 245 -27.00 -4.41 28.93
N TRP A 246 -26.69 -5.60 28.42
CA TRP A 246 -26.81 -5.94 27.00
C TRP A 246 -28.26 -5.86 26.48
N ASP A 247 -29.24 -6.16 27.34
CA ASP A 247 -30.67 -6.10 27.02
C ASP A 247 -31.34 -4.78 27.43
N SER A 248 -30.56 -3.78 27.85
CA SER A 248 -31.11 -2.49 28.28
C SER A 248 -31.73 -1.72 27.11
N SER A 249 -32.67 -0.82 27.42
CA SER A 249 -33.30 0.05 26.42
C SER A 249 -32.28 0.88 25.64
N ARG A 250 -31.16 1.28 26.28
CA ARG A 250 -30.05 1.99 25.63
C ARG A 250 -29.30 1.10 24.65
N SER A 251 -28.94 -0.12 25.05
CA SER A 251 -28.26 -1.09 24.19
C SER A 251 -29.12 -1.48 22.99
N ILE A 252 -30.41 -1.75 23.22
CA ILE A 252 -31.38 -2.06 22.16
C ILE A 252 -31.53 -0.87 21.20
N ALA A 253 -31.64 0.37 21.70
CA ALA A 253 -31.70 1.55 20.86
C ALA A 253 -30.45 1.67 19.97
N CYS A 254 -29.26 1.45 20.52
CA CYS A 254 -28.01 1.44 19.76
C CYS A 254 -27.96 0.30 18.73
N TYR A 255 -28.43 -0.91 19.05
CA TYR A 255 -28.52 -2.01 18.09
C TYR A 255 -29.47 -1.66 16.93
N VAL A 256 -30.63 -1.09 17.23
CA VAL A 256 -31.61 -0.68 16.21
C VAL A 256 -31.03 0.43 15.33
N ILE A 257 -30.46 1.49 15.92
CA ILE A 257 -29.82 2.59 15.18
C ILE A 257 -28.67 2.05 14.33
N GLY A 258 -27.85 1.15 14.88
CA GLY A 258 -26.74 0.53 14.17
C GLY A 258 -27.20 -0.30 12.97
N VAL A 259 -28.20 -1.17 13.15
CA VAL A 259 -28.78 -1.98 12.08
C VAL A 259 -29.42 -1.10 11.00
N VAL A 260 -30.21 -0.09 11.40
CA VAL A 260 -30.82 0.86 10.45
C VAL A 260 -29.74 1.65 9.72
N GLY A 261 -28.68 2.09 10.41
CA GLY A 261 -27.55 2.81 9.82
C GLY A 261 -26.77 1.97 8.81
N ILE A 262 -26.51 0.70 9.10
CA ILE A 262 -25.86 -0.23 8.17
C ILE A 262 -26.75 -0.50 6.96
N ILE A 263 -28.06 -0.71 7.16
CA ILE A 263 -29.01 -0.89 6.06
C ILE A 263 -29.05 0.37 5.18
N ALA A 264 -29.15 1.55 5.80
CA ALA A 264 -29.11 2.83 5.10
C ALA A 264 -27.80 3.01 4.33
N TRP A 265 -26.66 2.65 4.94
CA TRP A 265 -25.35 2.67 4.31
C TRP A 265 -25.30 1.77 3.07
N ILE A 266 -25.83 0.54 3.13
CA ILE A 266 -25.89 -0.36 1.98
C ILE A 266 -26.71 0.26 0.83
N PHE A 267 -27.84 0.91 1.14
CA PHE A 267 -28.65 1.59 0.13
C PHE A 267 -27.97 2.82 -0.45
N VAL A 268 -27.34 3.66 0.38
CA VAL A 268 -26.64 4.87 -0.03
C VAL A 268 -25.43 4.54 -0.91
N GLU A 269 -24.60 3.59 -0.49
CA GLU A 269 -23.44 3.14 -1.28
C GLU A 269 -23.88 2.56 -2.63
N ARG A 270 -24.98 1.79 -2.64
CA ARG A 270 -25.54 1.25 -3.88
C ARG A 270 -26.12 2.33 -4.80
N TRP A 271 -26.66 3.40 -4.22
CA TRP A 271 -27.21 4.54 -4.96
C TRP A 271 -26.12 5.43 -5.57
N ILE A 272 -25.02 5.65 -4.84
CA ILE A 272 -23.89 6.48 -5.27
C ILE A 272 -22.99 5.76 -6.28
N GLY A 273 -22.93 4.43 -6.23
CA GLY A 273 -22.28 3.61 -7.26
C GLY A 273 -20.76 3.63 -7.18
N ASP A 274 -20.07 4.03 -8.25
CA ASP A 274 -18.60 4.05 -8.31
C ASP A 274 -17.97 5.16 -7.45
N ASP A 275 -18.74 6.22 -7.18
CA ASP A 275 -18.36 7.33 -6.32
C ASP A 275 -18.56 7.03 -4.83
N ALA A 276 -18.88 5.79 -4.44
CA ALA A 276 -19.21 5.44 -3.06
C ALA A 276 -17.96 5.18 -2.19
N LEU A 277 -18.02 5.33 -0.85
CA LEU A 277 -16.85 5.21 0.02
C LEU A 277 -16.22 3.82 -0.05
N ILE A 278 -17.05 2.77 -0.06
CA ILE A 278 -16.64 1.38 -0.29
C ILE A 278 -17.57 0.77 -1.36
N PRO A 279 -17.21 0.89 -2.66
CA PRO A 279 -18.09 0.48 -3.74
C PRO A 279 -18.55 -0.97 -3.60
N MET A 280 -19.86 -1.19 -3.56
CA MET A 280 -20.46 -2.52 -3.36
C MET A 280 -20.05 -3.55 -4.41
N ARG A 281 -19.60 -3.09 -5.59
CA ARG A 281 -19.02 -3.95 -6.64
C ARG A 281 -17.77 -4.70 -6.17
N LEU A 282 -16.99 -4.16 -5.22
CA LEU A 282 -15.81 -4.83 -4.68
C LEU A 282 -16.19 -6.14 -3.97
N PHE A 283 -17.33 -6.16 -3.27
CA PHE A 283 -17.83 -7.37 -2.60
C PHE A 283 -18.35 -8.45 -3.55
N ARG A 284 -18.58 -8.13 -4.83
CA ARG A 284 -18.87 -9.15 -5.86
C ARG A 284 -17.62 -9.99 -6.16
N ASN A 285 -16.42 -9.47 -5.91
CA ASN A 285 -15.19 -10.23 -6.00
C ASN A 285 -15.07 -11.13 -4.76
N GLY A 286 -15.18 -12.45 -4.97
CA GLY A 286 -15.08 -13.44 -3.90
C GLY A 286 -13.76 -13.42 -3.14
N THR A 287 -12.66 -12.95 -3.74
CA THR A 287 -11.39 -12.76 -3.02
C THR A 287 -11.49 -11.60 -2.04
N PHE A 288 -11.97 -10.44 -2.49
CA PHE A 288 -12.14 -9.24 -1.65
C PHE A 288 -13.03 -9.53 -0.43
N SER A 289 -14.21 -10.10 -0.65
CA SER A 289 -15.16 -10.42 0.44
C SER A 289 -14.58 -11.37 1.48
N LYS A 290 -13.90 -12.44 1.04
CA LYS A 290 -13.26 -13.39 1.97
C LYS A 290 -12.12 -12.74 2.73
N THR A 291 -11.26 -11.96 2.05
CA THR A 291 -10.16 -11.26 2.72
C THR A 291 -10.65 -10.19 3.70
N SER A 292 -11.75 -9.50 3.41
CA SER A 292 -12.39 -8.58 4.36
C SER A 292 -12.91 -9.30 5.60
N LEU A 293 -13.57 -10.44 5.44
CA LEU A 293 -14.01 -11.28 6.57
C LEU A 293 -12.82 -11.79 7.39
N LEU A 294 -11.75 -12.25 6.73
CA LEU A 294 -10.50 -12.61 7.39
C LEU A 294 -9.94 -11.44 8.19
N SER A 295 -9.91 -10.23 7.62
CA SER A 295 -9.44 -9.04 8.33
C SER A 295 -10.21 -8.82 9.63
N VAL A 296 -11.54 -8.98 9.63
CA VAL A 296 -12.36 -8.93 10.87
C VAL A 296 -11.93 -10.00 11.87
N LEU A 297 -11.84 -11.28 11.45
CA LEU A 297 -11.52 -12.39 12.36
C LEU A 297 -10.10 -12.28 12.92
N ILE A 298 -9.12 -11.89 12.10
CA ILE A 298 -7.74 -11.64 12.53
C ILE A 298 -7.68 -10.44 13.46
N GLY A 299 -8.42 -9.37 13.18
CA GLY A 299 -8.56 -8.22 14.07
C GLY A 299 -9.08 -8.63 15.44
N MET A 300 -10.14 -9.45 15.46
CA MET A 300 -10.73 -10.00 16.68
C MET A 300 -9.71 -10.84 17.47
N GLY A 301 -9.10 -11.85 16.82
CA GLY A 301 -8.10 -12.71 17.46
C GLY A 301 -6.84 -11.97 17.93
N MET A 302 -6.38 -10.97 17.17
CA MET A 302 -5.23 -10.14 17.53
C MET A 302 -5.45 -9.43 18.86
N PHE A 303 -6.56 -8.71 19.01
CA PHE A 303 -6.81 -7.93 20.22
C PHE A 303 -7.13 -8.80 21.43
N GLY A 304 -7.71 -10.00 21.23
CA GLY A 304 -7.85 -10.99 22.29
C GLY A 304 -6.54 -11.44 22.91
N GLY A 305 -5.51 -11.74 22.09
CA GLY A 305 -4.19 -12.11 22.61
C GLY A 305 -3.41 -10.91 23.16
N MET A 306 -3.41 -9.81 22.41
CA MET A 306 -2.54 -8.66 22.67
C MET A 306 -2.96 -7.83 23.90
N LEU A 307 -4.23 -7.87 24.31
CA LEU A 307 -4.70 -7.23 25.55
C LEU A 307 -4.47 -8.10 26.80
N MET A 308 -4.55 -9.43 26.67
CA MET A 308 -4.40 -10.34 27.81
C MET A 308 -2.95 -10.44 28.29
N ILE A 309 -1.98 -10.42 27.38
CA ILE A 309 -0.55 -10.51 27.72
C ILE A 309 -0.09 -9.38 28.67
N PRO A 310 -0.35 -8.08 28.40
CA PRO A 310 -0.04 -7.00 29.35
C PRO A 310 -0.67 -7.20 30.72
N GLN A 311 -1.96 -7.58 30.74
CA GLN A 311 -2.70 -7.80 31.97
C GLN A 311 -2.10 -8.95 32.78
N TYR A 312 -1.65 -10.03 32.13
CA TYR A 312 -0.97 -11.14 32.80
C TYR A 312 0.35 -10.68 33.41
N LEU A 313 1.19 -9.97 32.65
CA LEU A 313 2.48 -9.48 33.14
C LEU A 313 2.30 -8.51 34.32
N GLN A 314 1.31 -7.63 34.27
CA GLN A 314 1.11 -6.62 35.31
C GLN A 314 0.39 -7.16 36.55
N LEU A 315 -0.69 -7.93 36.37
CA LEU A 315 -1.56 -8.38 37.47
C LEU A 315 -1.12 -9.71 38.08
N VAL A 316 -0.60 -10.63 37.26
CA VAL A 316 -0.17 -11.96 37.72
C VAL A 316 1.32 -11.94 38.07
N LYS A 317 2.17 -11.43 37.17
CA LYS A 317 3.63 -11.34 37.39
C LYS A 317 4.06 -10.12 38.20
N GLY A 318 3.18 -9.13 38.42
CA GLY A 318 3.51 -7.93 39.18
C GLY A 318 4.53 -7.03 38.48
N ALA A 319 4.66 -7.12 37.15
CA ALA A 319 5.51 -6.22 36.39
C ALA A 319 4.93 -4.80 36.41
N SER A 320 5.79 -3.78 36.56
CA SER A 320 5.37 -2.39 36.33
C SER A 320 4.99 -2.20 34.85
N PRO A 321 4.20 -1.16 34.50
CA PRO A 321 3.89 -0.85 33.10
C PRO A 321 5.14 -0.76 32.21
N THR A 322 6.22 -0.15 32.71
CA THR A 322 7.51 -0.06 32.02
C THR A 322 8.15 -1.43 31.80
N LYS A 323 8.19 -2.27 32.85
CA LYS A 323 8.77 -3.62 32.77
C LYS A 323 7.94 -4.52 31.84
N SER A 324 6.61 -4.46 31.94
CA SER A 324 5.69 -5.18 31.05
C SER A 324 5.89 -4.79 29.59
N GLY A 325 6.09 -3.50 29.29
CA GLY A 325 6.41 -3.04 27.94
C GLY A 325 7.73 -3.60 27.39
N LEU A 326 8.77 -3.66 28.23
CA LEU A 326 10.05 -4.30 27.87
C LEU A 326 9.93 -5.83 27.70
N GLU A 327 9.11 -6.47 28.52
CA GLU A 327 8.88 -7.92 28.45
C GLU A 327 8.08 -8.35 27.21
N MET A 328 7.44 -7.41 26.50
CA MET A 328 6.77 -7.63 25.22
C MET A 328 7.69 -7.57 24.00
N LEU A 329 8.97 -7.21 24.17
CA LEU A 329 9.92 -7.15 23.07
C LEU A 329 9.96 -8.45 22.21
N PRO A 330 9.87 -9.67 22.78
CA PRO A 330 9.80 -10.90 21.99
C PRO A 330 8.58 -10.98 21.07
N LEU A 331 7.41 -10.52 21.52
CA LEU A 331 6.19 -10.45 20.69
C LEU A 331 6.40 -9.53 19.49
N MET A 332 6.98 -8.36 19.73
CA MET A 332 7.30 -7.41 18.67
C MET A 332 8.36 -7.97 17.71
N ALA A 333 9.42 -8.60 18.24
CA ALA A 333 10.46 -9.24 17.44
C ALA A 333 9.88 -10.32 16.51
N GLY A 334 8.99 -11.17 17.02
CA GLY A 334 8.30 -12.18 16.20
C GLY A 334 7.48 -11.55 15.09
N MET A 335 6.70 -10.52 15.42
CA MET A 335 5.92 -9.75 14.45
C MET A 335 6.79 -9.17 13.34
N PHE A 336 7.97 -8.63 13.69
CA PHE A 336 8.93 -8.12 12.71
C PHE A 336 9.52 -9.19 11.81
N ILE A 337 10.06 -10.25 12.42
CA ILE A 337 10.71 -11.33 11.68
C ILE A 337 9.74 -11.91 10.66
N ALA A 338 8.51 -12.22 11.06
CA ALA A 338 7.51 -12.78 10.15
C ALA A 338 7.01 -11.77 9.11
N SER A 339 6.79 -10.49 9.47
CA SER A 339 6.34 -9.47 8.52
C SER A 339 7.40 -9.17 7.45
N ILE A 340 8.69 -9.13 7.83
CA ILE A 340 9.79 -8.89 6.90
C ILE A 340 10.03 -10.13 6.04
N ALA A 341 10.11 -11.31 6.66
CA ALA A 341 10.33 -12.56 5.94
C ALA A 341 9.20 -12.84 4.94
N SER A 342 7.93 -12.70 5.36
CA SER A 342 6.79 -12.88 4.46
C SER A 342 6.81 -11.88 3.30
N GLY A 343 7.13 -10.61 3.55
CA GLY A 343 7.27 -9.59 2.50
C GLY A 343 8.38 -9.90 1.48
N GLN A 344 9.57 -10.27 1.97
CA GLN A 344 10.74 -10.61 1.13
C GLN A 344 10.56 -11.90 0.34
N ILE A 345 9.98 -12.94 0.96
CA ILE A 345 9.75 -14.20 0.26
C ILE A 345 8.61 -14.04 -0.75
N THR A 346 7.56 -13.28 -0.41
CA THR A 346 6.48 -12.97 -1.35
C THR A 346 7.00 -12.20 -2.56
N SER A 347 7.91 -11.24 -2.38
CA SER A 347 8.48 -10.47 -3.50
C SER A 347 9.35 -11.31 -4.43
N LYS A 348 10.00 -12.36 -3.91
CA LYS A 348 10.81 -13.32 -4.71
C LYS A 348 9.97 -14.41 -5.37
N THR A 349 9.03 -15.00 -4.63
CA THR A 349 8.29 -16.20 -5.06
C THR A 349 6.96 -15.90 -5.74
N GLY A 350 6.44 -14.68 -5.58
CA GLY A 350 5.10 -14.32 -6.07
C GLY A 350 3.95 -14.99 -5.30
N ARG A 351 4.23 -15.79 -4.27
CA ARG A 351 3.24 -16.54 -3.50
C ARG A 351 3.06 -15.93 -2.12
N TYR A 352 1.87 -15.42 -1.82
CA TYR A 352 1.56 -14.79 -0.53
C TYR A 352 0.63 -15.63 0.33
N LYS A 353 -0.14 -16.58 -0.25
CA LYS A 353 -1.19 -17.31 0.48
C LYS A 353 -0.66 -18.13 1.65
N ILE A 354 0.58 -18.60 1.58
CA ILE A 354 1.18 -19.47 2.59
C ILE A 354 1.42 -18.75 3.92
N PHE A 355 1.73 -17.45 3.92
CA PHE A 355 2.09 -16.72 5.13
C PHE A 355 0.92 -16.47 6.08
N PRO A 356 -0.27 -16.03 5.63
CA PRO A 356 -1.42 -15.96 6.51
C PRO A 356 -1.81 -17.32 7.10
N ILE A 357 -1.68 -18.41 6.34
CA ILE A 357 -2.00 -19.77 6.81
C ILE A 357 -1.04 -20.20 7.92
N ILE A 358 0.26 -20.08 7.69
CA ILE A 358 1.27 -20.35 8.73
C ILE A 358 1.06 -19.38 9.91
N GLY A 359 0.78 -18.12 9.62
CA GLY A 359 0.60 -17.07 10.61
C GLY A 359 -0.54 -17.38 11.57
N THR A 360 -1.71 -17.71 11.04
CA THR A 360 -2.87 -18.12 11.84
C THR A 360 -2.64 -19.42 12.60
N ALA A 361 -1.95 -20.40 12.02
CA ALA A 361 -1.56 -21.62 12.73
C ALA A 361 -0.65 -21.31 13.94
N LEU A 362 0.34 -20.43 13.78
CA LEU A 362 1.22 -20.01 14.87
C LEU A 362 0.47 -19.22 15.95
N MET A 363 -0.47 -18.34 15.56
CA MET A 363 -1.33 -17.64 16.52
C MET A 363 -2.19 -18.62 17.34
N ILE A 364 -2.81 -19.61 16.69
CA ILE A 364 -3.59 -20.66 17.36
C ILE A 364 -2.69 -21.44 18.31
N ALA A 365 -1.52 -21.89 17.85
CA ALA A 365 -0.57 -22.63 18.67
C ALA A 365 -0.16 -21.82 19.92
N ALA A 366 0.19 -20.54 19.74
CA ALA A 366 0.54 -19.67 20.86
C ALA A 366 -0.63 -19.47 21.84
N MET A 367 -1.84 -19.22 21.34
CA MET A 367 -3.03 -19.08 22.19
C MET A 367 -3.37 -20.37 22.95
N LEU A 368 -3.21 -21.54 22.33
CA LEU A 368 -3.36 -22.82 23.01
C LEU A 368 -2.25 -23.07 24.04
N LEU A 369 -1.02 -22.64 23.77
CA LEU A 369 0.07 -22.68 24.76
C LEU A 369 -0.23 -21.77 25.95
N PHE A 370 -0.72 -20.55 25.72
CA PHE A 370 -1.20 -19.67 26.78
C PHE A 370 -2.35 -20.28 27.57
N HIS A 371 -3.27 -20.99 26.91
CA HIS A 371 -4.38 -21.66 27.57
C HIS A 371 -3.95 -22.86 28.43
N PHE A 372 -3.10 -23.76 27.90
CA PHE A 372 -2.78 -25.03 28.59
C PHE A 372 -1.57 -24.97 29.52
N ARG A 373 -0.61 -24.06 29.28
CA ARG A 373 0.70 -24.08 29.95
C ARG A 373 0.93 -22.91 30.90
N VAL A 374 0.30 -21.76 30.64
CA VAL A 374 0.58 -20.54 31.41
C VAL A 374 -0.26 -20.53 32.68
N GLN A 375 0.38 -20.78 33.81
CA GLN A 375 -0.18 -20.61 35.14
C GLN A 375 0.38 -19.34 35.79
N TRP A 376 -0.01 -19.07 37.03
CA TRP A 376 0.43 -17.87 37.75
C TRP A 376 1.94 -17.86 38.04
N ASP A 377 2.56 -19.03 38.19
CA ASP A 377 3.96 -19.25 38.55
C ASP A 377 4.88 -19.54 37.34
N THR A 378 4.34 -19.68 36.13
CA THR A 378 5.11 -20.02 34.92
C THR A 378 6.36 -19.14 34.73
N PRO A 379 7.54 -19.72 34.45
CA PRO A 379 8.75 -18.96 34.20
C PRO A 379 8.58 -17.94 33.06
N LEU A 380 9.15 -16.75 33.24
CA LEU A 380 8.96 -15.63 32.32
C LEU A 380 9.46 -15.95 30.90
N TRP A 381 10.54 -16.71 30.78
CA TRP A 381 11.09 -17.11 29.47
C TRP A 381 10.11 -17.97 28.66
N GLU A 382 9.30 -18.84 29.29
CA GLU A 382 8.27 -19.62 28.59
C GLU A 382 7.22 -18.69 28.00
N THR A 383 6.75 -17.72 28.79
CA THR A 383 5.78 -16.72 28.31
C THR A 383 6.36 -15.85 27.19
N MET A 384 7.66 -15.52 27.25
CA MET A 384 8.37 -14.79 26.18
C MET A 384 8.46 -15.59 24.88
N VAL A 385 8.66 -16.91 24.95
CA VAL A 385 8.64 -17.78 23.77
C VAL A 385 7.24 -17.82 23.16
N TYR A 386 6.19 -17.95 23.97
CA TYR A 386 4.81 -17.96 23.47
C TYR A 386 4.42 -16.61 22.85
N MET A 387 4.86 -15.51 23.46
CA MET A 387 4.79 -14.15 22.91
C MET A 387 5.47 -14.06 21.54
N LEU A 388 6.68 -14.58 21.41
CA LEU A 388 7.42 -14.61 20.13
C LEU A 388 6.64 -15.38 19.06
N VAL A 389 6.11 -16.56 19.39
CA VAL A 389 5.31 -17.38 18.46
C VAL A 389 4.03 -16.67 18.05
N PHE A 390 3.33 -16.05 19.00
CA PHE A 390 2.14 -15.24 18.71
C PHE A 390 2.48 -14.07 17.78
N GLY A 391 3.58 -13.37 18.06
CA GLY A 391 4.13 -12.30 17.22
C GLY A 391 4.43 -12.77 15.79
N LEU A 392 5.17 -13.89 15.64
CA LEU A 392 5.44 -14.50 14.32
C LEU A 392 4.14 -14.79 13.56
N GLY A 393 3.13 -15.29 14.27
CA GLY A 393 1.82 -15.53 13.69
C GLY A 393 1.14 -14.26 13.17
N LEU A 394 1.14 -13.21 14.00
CA LEU A 394 0.53 -11.93 13.67
C LEU A 394 1.25 -11.21 12.52
N GLY A 395 2.58 -11.20 12.52
CA GLY A 395 3.40 -10.60 11.47
C GLY A 395 3.17 -11.24 10.10
N GLY A 396 2.94 -12.56 10.07
CA GLY A 396 2.61 -13.29 8.84
C GLY A 396 1.25 -12.95 8.22
N CYS A 397 0.36 -12.29 8.98
CA CYS A 397 -0.99 -11.91 8.53
C CYS A 397 -1.12 -10.41 8.18
N MET A 398 -0.39 -9.53 8.87
CA MET A 398 -0.59 -8.07 8.79
C MET A 398 -0.44 -7.49 7.39
N GLN A 399 0.67 -7.81 6.73
CA GLN A 399 1.01 -7.23 5.44
C GLN A 399 0.42 -8.01 4.26
N THR A 400 0.36 -9.33 4.41
CA THR A 400 -0.08 -10.26 3.37
C THR A 400 -1.58 -10.16 3.08
N LEU A 401 -2.42 -9.90 4.09
CA LEU A 401 -3.86 -9.69 3.84
C LEU A 401 -4.13 -8.38 3.10
N VAL A 402 -3.41 -7.30 3.45
CA VAL A 402 -3.50 -6.02 2.73
C VAL A 402 -3.05 -6.21 1.28
N LEU A 403 -1.95 -6.93 1.06
CA LEU A 403 -1.46 -7.23 -0.28
C LEU A 403 -2.45 -8.10 -1.08
N ALA A 404 -3.09 -9.09 -0.45
CA ALA A 404 -4.09 -9.94 -1.08
C ALA A 404 -5.31 -9.11 -1.55
N VAL A 405 -5.79 -8.20 -0.70
CA VAL A 405 -6.89 -7.27 -1.02
C VAL A 405 -6.50 -6.33 -2.15
N GLN A 406 -5.30 -5.76 -2.12
CA GLN A 406 -4.79 -4.88 -3.17
C GLN A 406 -4.67 -5.59 -4.53
N ASN A 407 -4.21 -6.85 -4.54
CA ASN A 407 -4.11 -7.65 -5.77
C ASN A 407 -5.48 -8.08 -6.33
N ALA A 408 -6.50 -8.18 -5.48
CA ALA A 408 -7.84 -8.57 -5.89
C ALA A 408 -8.61 -7.45 -6.60
N VAL A 409 -8.14 -6.20 -6.54
CA VAL A 409 -8.87 -5.04 -7.06
C VAL A 409 -8.17 -4.35 -8.24
N PRO A 410 -8.91 -3.65 -9.11
CA PRO A 410 -8.32 -2.77 -10.12
C PRO A 410 -7.45 -1.68 -9.50
N PRO A 411 -6.41 -1.15 -10.20
CA PRO A 411 -5.54 -0.13 -9.66
C PRO A 411 -6.27 1.13 -9.20
N ARG A 412 -7.39 1.50 -9.84
CA ARG A 412 -8.26 2.62 -9.44
C ARG A 412 -8.82 2.49 -8.02
N ASP A 413 -8.97 1.27 -7.52
CA ASP A 413 -9.62 0.98 -6.23
C ASP A 413 -8.62 0.60 -5.13
N MET A 414 -7.31 0.64 -5.39
CA MET A 414 -6.27 0.18 -4.44
C MET A 414 -6.31 0.91 -3.10
N GLY A 415 -6.48 2.23 -3.11
CA GLY A 415 -6.55 3.04 -1.88
C GLY A 415 -7.75 2.66 -1.02
N VAL A 416 -8.93 2.60 -1.64
CA VAL A 416 -10.18 2.16 -1.00
C VAL A 416 -10.06 0.74 -0.45
N ALA A 417 -9.47 -0.19 -1.20
CA ALA A 417 -9.33 -1.58 -0.77
C ALA A 417 -8.40 -1.73 0.45
N THR A 418 -7.28 -1.00 0.46
CA THR A 418 -6.34 -0.95 1.60
C THR A 418 -7.00 -0.37 2.84
N ALA A 419 -7.70 0.76 2.68
CA ALA A 419 -8.39 1.42 3.77
C ALA A 419 -9.55 0.55 4.31
N SER A 420 -10.30 -0.10 3.42
CA SER A 420 -11.37 -1.04 3.78
C SER A 420 -10.84 -2.22 4.58
N SER A 421 -9.73 -2.83 4.17
CA SER A 421 -9.11 -3.94 4.92
C SER A 421 -8.69 -3.50 6.33
N THR A 422 -8.16 -2.30 6.46
CA THR A 422 -7.77 -1.73 7.78
C THR A 422 -9.00 -1.47 8.63
N PHE A 423 -10.03 -0.86 8.06
CA PHE A 423 -11.32 -0.60 8.71
C PHE A 423 -11.96 -1.90 9.23
N PHE A 424 -12.09 -2.94 8.38
CA PHE A 424 -12.66 -4.23 8.81
C PHE A 424 -11.84 -4.91 9.90
N ARG A 425 -10.51 -4.84 9.81
CA ARG A 425 -9.63 -5.34 10.87
C ARG A 425 -9.85 -4.60 12.18
N GLN A 426 -10.03 -3.28 12.13
CA GLN A 426 -10.23 -2.46 13.32
C GLN A 426 -11.63 -2.66 13.93
N MET A 427 -12.65 -2.90 13.11
CA MET A 427 -13.96 -3.35 13.56
C MET A 427 -13.88 -4.69 14.31
N GLY A 428 -13.17 -5.66 13.74
CA GLY A 428 -12.92 -6.94 14.40
C GLY A 428 -12.16 -6.80 15.71
N ALA A 429 -11.15 -5.94 15.74
CA ALA A 429 -10.39 -5.59 16.93
C ALA A 429 -11.26 -5.06 18.07
N THR A 430 -12.07 -4.04 17.81
CA THR A 430 -12.94 -3.45 18.84
C THR A 430 -13.97 -4.46 19.35
N ALA A 431 -14.59 -5.22 18.45
CA ALA A 431 -15.52 -6.28 18.83
C ALA A 431 -14.82 -7.37 19.68
N GLY A 432 -13.61 -7.78 19.30
CA GLY A 432 -12.81 -8.75 20.05
C GLY A 432 -12.47 -8.26 21.45
N THR A 433 -11.97 -7.03 21.58
CA THR A 433 -11.70 -6.40 22.88
C THR A 433 -12.92 -6.45 23.79
N ALA A 434 -14.08 -6.01 23.31
CA ALA A 434 -15.32 -6.00 24.08
C ALA A 434 -15.75 -7.41 24.53
N ILE A 435 -15.80 -8.36 23.59
CA ILE A 435 -16.23 -9.74 23.87
C ILE A 435 -15.27 -10.38 24.88
N PHE A 436 -13.97 -10.33 24.63
CA PHE A 436 -12.98 -10.99 25.46
C PHE A 436 -12.83 -10.37 26.85
N LEU A 437 -12.92 -9.05 26.96
CA LEU A 437 -12.86 -8.36 28.24
C LEU A 437 -14.15 -8.61 29.06
N SER A 438 -15.31 -8.66 28.39
CA SER A 438 -16.57 -9.07 29.03
C SER A 438 -16.49 -10.49 29.56
N VAL A 439 -15.95 -11.44 28.78
CA VAL A 439 -15.73 -12.81 29.22
C VAL A 439 -14.76 -12.89 30.39
N LEU A 440 -13.62 -12.17 30.33
CA LEU A 440 -12.66 -12.11 31.43
C LEU A 440 -13.35 -11.64 32.71
N PHE A 441 -14.02 -10.49 32.70
CA PHE A 441 -14.60 -9.92 33.91
C PHE A 441 -15.85 -10.66 34.40
N SER A 442 -16.59 -11.33 33.51
CA SER A 442 -17.71 -12.18 33.92
C SER A 442 -17.26 -13.46 34.64
N THR A 443 -16.07 -13.96 34.32
CA THR A 443 -15.54 -15.22 34.87
C THR A 443 -14.58 -15.02 36.04
N VAL A 444 -13.90 -13.87 36.11
CA VAL A 444 -12.82 -13.63 37.08
C VAL A 444 -13.29 -13.62 38.54
N GLY A 445 -14.48 -13.13 38.83
CA GLY A 445 -15.03 -13.15 40.19
C GLY A 445 -15.21 -14.58 40.70
N ASP A 446 -15.82 -15.44 39.87
CA ASP A 446 -16.08 -16.84 40.19
C ASP A 446 -14.78 -17.64 40.30
N LYS A 447 -13.83 -17.43 39.38
CA LYS A 447 -12.53 -18.11 39.38
C LYS A 447 -11.64 -17.71 40.56
N ILE A 448 -11.63 -16.44 40.93
CA ILE A 448 -10.96 -15.97 42.14
C ILE A 448 -11.63 -16.58 43.38
N SER A 449 -12.96 -16.56 43.45
CA SER A 449 -13.70 -17.18 44.57
C SER A 449 -13.39 -18.67 44.71
N SER A 450 -13.35 -19.44 43.61
CA SER A 450 -12.97 -20.85 43.66
C SER A 450 -11.53 -21.05 44.11
N ALA A 451 -10.59 -20.24 43.62
CA ALA A 451 -9.19 -20.33 44.03
C ALA A 451 -9.00 -20.04 45.52
N PHE A 452 -9.73 -19.08 46.08
CA PHE A 452 -9.73 -18.81 47.52
C PHE A 452 -10.35 -19.95 48.34
N LYS A 453 -11.43 -20.60 47.84
CA LYS A 453 -12.02 -21.78 48.50
C LYS A 453 -11.03 -22.94 48.54
N ASP A 454 -10.33 -23.19 47.44
CA ASP A 454 -9.30 -24.24 47.37
C ASP A 454 -8.15 -23.93 48.33
N ALA A 455 -7.64 -22.70 48.29
CA ALA A 455 -6.54 -22.25 49.14
C ALA A 455 -6.89 -22.23 50.63
N ALA A 456 -8.16 -22.00 50.99
CA ALA A 456 -8.61 -22.00 52.38
C ALA A 456 -8.31 -23.32 53.11
N SER A 457 -8.22 -24.44 52.38
CA SER A 457 -7.89 -25.75 52.96
C SER A 457 -6.39 -25.97 53.18
N THR A 458 -5.52 -25.13 52.61
CA THR A 458 -4.06 -25.31 52.64
C THR A 458 -3.44 -24.76 53.93
N GLU A 459 -2.52 -25.52 54.53
CA GLU A 459 -1.80 -25.10 55.75
C GLU A 459 -1.08 -23.75 55.59
N ARG A 460 -0.51 -23.48 54.41
CA ARG A 460 0.19 -22.23 54.09
C ARG A 460 -0.73 -21.00 54.17
N PHE A 461 -1.98 -21.14 53.72
CA PHE A 461 -2.98 -20.07 53.75
C PHE A 461 -3.54 -19.89 55.16
N GLN A 462 -3.81 -21.00 55.87
CA GLN A 462 -4.20 -20.98 57.28
C GLN A 462 -3.14 -20.37 58.19
N ALA A 463 -1.85 -20.62 57.89
CA ALA A 463 -0.74 -19.99 58.60
C ALA A 463 -0.71 -18.46 58.39
N ALA A 464 -1.03 -17.98 57.18
CA ALA A 464 -1.14 -16.54 56.91
C ALA A 464 -2.29 -15.90 57.70
N LEU A 465 -3.43 -16.59 57.82
CA LEU A 465 -4.58 -16.11 58.60
C LEU A 465 -4.36 -16.13 60.12
N ARG A 466 -3.32 -16.82 60.61
CA ARG A 466 -2.95 -16.89 62.03
C ARG A 466 -1.78 -15.96 62.38
N ASP A 467 -1.09 -15.42 61.38
CA ASP A 467 0.10 -14.59 61.53
C ASP A 467 -0.31 -13.14 61.84
N PRO A 468 0.00 -12.60 63.05
CA PRO A 468 -0.37 -11.24 63.41
C PRO A 468 0.23 -10.18 62.48
N ALA A 469 1.42 -10.43 61.92
CA ALA A 469 2.04 -9.49 60.99
C ALA A 469 1.23 -9.35 59.70
N VAL A 470 0.62 -10.44 59.23
CA VAL A 470 -0.24 -10.45 58.03
C VAL A 470 -1.58 -9.79 58.31
N LEU A 471 -2.18 -10.06 59.47
CA LEU A 471 -3.50 -9.53 59.83
C LEU A 471 -3.50 -8.02 60.10
N HIS A 472 -2.38 -7.47 60.59
CA HIS A 472 -2.23 -6.05 60.90
C HIS A 472 -1.70 -5.22 59.73
N ASP A 473 -1.20 -5.84 58.67
CA ASP A 473 -0.75 -5.13 57.47
C ASP A 473 -1.94 -4.46 56.76
N PRO A 474 -1.92 -3.12 56.59
CA PRO A 474 -2.95 -2.39 55.85
C PRO A 474 -3.18 -2.91 54.42
N ALA A 475 -2.15 -3.42 53.75
CA ALA A 475 -2.22 -3.93 52.38
C ALA A 475 -3.07 -5.20 52.27
N ASN A 476 -3.19 -5.99 53.34
CA ASN A 476 -3.94 -7.24 53.35
C ASN A 476 -5.44 -7.06 53.68
N LYS A 477 -5.83 -5.90 54.25
CA LYS A 477 -7.21 -5.62 54.67
C LYS A 477 -8.27 -5.90 53.59
N PRO A 478 -8.09 -5.49 52.31
CA PRO A 478 -9.11 -5.72 51.28
C PRO A 478 -9.44 -7.21 51.07
N VAL A 479 -8.42 -8.07 51.09
CA VAL A 479 -8.58 -9.52 50.93
C VAL A 479 -9.15 -10.15 52.20
N LEU A 480 -8.70 -9.70 53.37
CA LEU A 480 -9.20 -10.18 54.65
C LEU A 480 -10.69 -9.85 54.84
N ASP A 481 -11.15 -8.70 54.37
CA ASP A 481 -12.56 -8.32 54.46
C ASP A 481 -13.43 -9.07 53.44
N MET A 482 -12.88 -9.37 52.26
CA MET A 482 -13.50 -10.27 51.27
C MET A 482 -13.70 -11.69 51.84
N LEU A 483 -12.73 -12.21 52.61
CA LEU A 483 -12.82 -13.52 53.25
C LEU A 483 -13.85 -13.57 54.40
N LYS A 484 -14.09 -12.45 55.09
CA LYS A 484 -15.10 -12.36 56.17
C LYS A 484 -16.53 -12.29 55.63
N HIS A 485 -16.70 -11.78 54.40
CA HIS A 485 -18.01 -11.64 53.75
C HIS A 485 -18.06 -12.40 52.42
N PRO A 486 -17.94 -13.74 52.44
CA PRO A 486 -17.96 -14.55 51.22
C PRO A 486 -19.37 -14.53 50.61
N GLY A 487 -19.64 -13.57 49.72
CA GLY A 487 -20.94 -13.44 49.04
C GLY A 487 -21.38 -12.01 48.72
N ASN A 488 -20.80 -10.98 49.33
CA ASN A 488 -21.00 -9.61 48.86
C ASN A 488 -20.08 -9.40 47.65
N GLY A 489 -20.65 -9.37 46.44
CA GLY A 489 -19.99 -9.30 45.13
C GLY A 489 -19.10 -8.08 44.84
N ASN A 490 -18.38 -7.57 45.83
CA ASN A 490 -17.40 -6.48 45.72
C ASN A 490 -16.07 -6.90 45.09
N SER A 491 -15.98 -8.11 44.49
CA SER A 491 -14.85 -8.47 43.62
C SER A 491 -14.67 -7.47 42.46
N SER A 492 -15.74 -6.77 42.07
CA SER A 492 -15.70 -5.66 41.10
C SER A 492 -14.86 -4.46 41.55
N GLY A 493 -14.95 -4.07 42.83
CA GLY A 493 -14.15 -2.98 43.40
C GLY A 493 -12.66 -3.31 43.52
N VAL A 494 -12.36 -4.59 43.76
CA VAL A 494 -11.00 -5.14 43.80
C VAL A 494 -10.36 -5.21 42.40
N LEU A 495 -11.18 -5.40 41.36
CA LEU A 495 -10.74 -5.36 39.96
C LEU A 495 -10.53 -3.92 39.44
N SER A 496 -11.21 -2.93 40.03
CA SER A 496 -11.01 -1.52 39.68
C SER A 496 -9.74 -0.91 40.26
N ASP A 497 -9.18 -1.46 41.35
CA ASP A 497 -7.88 -1.04 41.87
C ASP A 497 -7.00 -2.25 42.20
N SER A 498 -6.08 -2.58 41.30
CA SER A 498 -5.18 -3.72 41.40
C SER A 498 -3.81 -3.41 42.05
N SER A 499 -3.58 -2.17 42.47
CA SER A 499 -2.29 -1.71 43.00
C SER A 499 -1.91 -2.38 44.34
N PHE A 500 -2.92 -2.73 45.15
CA PHE A 500 -2.72 -3.42 46.43
C PHE A 500 -2.22 -4.87 46.25
N ILE A 501 -2.46 -5.51 45.10
CA ILE A 501 -2.06 -6.91 44.81
C ILE A 501 -0.55 -7.11 44.90
N GLN A 502 0.22 -6.08 44.54
CA GLN A 502 1.68 -6.13 44.57
C GLN A 502 2.26 -6.01 45.99
N HIS A 503 1.46 -5.53 46.95
CA HIS A 503 1.86 -5.28 48.33
C HIS A 503 1.28 -6.32 49.31
N LEU A 504 0.46 -7.24 48.81
CA LEU A 504 -0.11 -8.33 49.60
C LEU A 504 0.95 -9.35 50.03
N ASP A 505 0.74 -9.96 51.20
CA ASP A 505 1.48 -11.16 51.58
C ASP A 505 1.37 -12.21 50.45
N PRO A 506 2.48 -12.79 49.95
CA PRO A 506 2.45 -13.73 48.84
C PRO A 506 1.48 -14.91 49.03
N ARG A 507 1.24 -15.33 50.28
CA ARG A 507 0.32 -16.41 50.64
C ARG A 507 -1.15 -16.00 50.43
N LEU A 508 -1.48 -14.72 50.55
CA LEU A 508 -2.82 -14.17 50.29
C LEU A 508 -3.01 -13.74 48.83
N ALA A 509 -1.92 -13.36 48.14
CA ALA A 509 -1.95 -12.96 46.74
C ALA A 509 -2.07 -14.13 45.76
N GLU A 510 -1.54 -15.31 46.10
CA GLU A 510 -1.50 -16.49 45.23
C GLU A 510 -2.88 -16.93 44.70
N PRO A 511 -3.94 -17.07 45.53
CA PRO A 511 -5.26 -17.48 45.04
C PRO A 511 -5.87 -16.47 44.08
N PHE A 512 -5.61 -15.18 44.31
CA PHE A 512 -6.04 -14.11 43.40
C PHE A 512 -5.35 -14.24 42.05
N LYS A 513 -4.01 -14.37 42.04
CA LYS A 513 -3.21 -14.52 40.82
C LYS A 513 -3.61 -15.77 40.02
N ARG A 514 -3.88 -16.88 40.72
CA ARG A 514 -4.36 -18.12 40.11
C ARG A 514 -5.75 -17.96 39.49
N GLY A 515 -6.73 -17.44 40.22
CA GLY A 515 -8.08 -17.24 39.69
C GLY A 515 -8.11 -16.25 38.51
N PHE A 516 -7.25 -15.23 38.53
CA PHE A 516 -7.08 -14.31 37.41
C PHE A 516 -6.49 -15.01 36.19
N ALA A 517 -5.40 -15.77 36.34
CA ALA A 517 -4.78 -16.53 35.25
C ALA A 517 -5.75 -17.57 34.65
N ASP A 518 -6.52 -18.27 35.47
CA ASP A 518 -7.52 -19.26 35.02
C ASP A 518 -8.65 -18.61 34.21
N SER A 519 -8.98 -17.34 34.49
CA SER A 519 -9.97 -16.59 33.71
C SER A 519 -9.43 -16.23 32.33
N MET A 520 -8.15 -15.88 32.25
CA MET A 520 -7.47 -15.61 30.98
C MET A 520 -7.40 -16.84 30.07
N HIS A 521 -7.33 -18.06 30.63
CA HIS A 521 -7.38 -19.29 29.84
C HIS A 521 -8.63 -19.37 28.96
N THR A 522 -9.79 -18.97 29.51
CA THR A 522 -11.05 -18.97 28.77
C THR A 522 -10.98 -18.03 27.57
N VAL A 523 -10.39 -16.84 27.78
CA VAL A 523 -10.20 -15.84 26.73
C VAL A 523 -9.25 -16.34 25.64
N PHE A 524 -8.12 -16.93 26.01
CA PHE A 524 -7.17 -17.48 25.04
C PHE A 524 -7.76 -18.61 24.21
N LEU A 525 -8.58 -19.48 24.81
CA LEU A 525 -9.29 -20.54 24.10
C LEU A 525 -10.30 -19.97 23.09
N MET A 526 -11.10 -18.98 23.49
CA MET A 526 -12.04 -18.32 22.57
C MET A 526 -11.31 -17.60 21.44
N GLY A 527 -10.22 -16.91 21.76
CA GLY A 527 -9.33 -16.31 20.75
C GLY A 527 -8.81 -17.35 19.75
N ALA A 528 -8.35 -18.51 20.24
CA ALA A 528 -7.87 -19.60 19.40
C ALA A 528 -8.97 -20.12 18.47
N ILE A 529 -10.22 -20.26 18.95
CA ILE A 529 -11.36 -20.69 18.14
C ILE A 529 -11.68 -19.67 17.02
N VAL A 530 -11.67 -18.38 17.34
CA VAL A 530 -11.88 -17.30 16.36
C VAL A 530 -10.80 -17.32 15.28
N VAL A 531 -9.53 -17.45 15.67
CA VAL A 531 -8.41 -17.54 14.73
C VAL A 531 -8.45 -18.85 13.94
N ALA A 532 -8.91 -19.96 14.53
CA ALA A 532 -9.12 -21.23 13.83
C ALA A 532 -10.16 -21.11 12.70
N LEU A 533 -11.23 -20.34 12.91
CA LEU A 533 -12.18 -20.02 11.85
C LEU A 533 -11.50 -19.25 10.71
N ALA A 534 -10.64 -18.27 11.04
CA ALA A 534 -9.85 -17.54 10.04
C ALA A 534 -8.89 -18.48 9.28
N PHE A 535 -8.21 -19.39 9.99
CA PHE A 535 -7.32 -20.40 9.41
C PHE A 535 -8.07 -21.26 8.39
N VAL A 536 -9.25 -21.80 8.74
CA VAL A 536 -10.06 -22.61 7.83
C VAL A 536 -10.47 -21.80 6.59
N LEU A 537 -10.93 -20.56 6.77
CA LEU A 537 -11.36 -19.70 5.66
C LEU A 537 -10.21 -19.35 4.69
N MET A 538 -8.97 -19.23 5.18
CA MET A 538 -7.79 -18.96 4.34
C MET A 538 -7.56 -20.03 3.27
N TRP A 539 -7.93 -21.29 3.52
CA TRP A 539 -7.74 -22.37 2.55
C TRP A 539 -8.62 -22.18 1.31
N PHE A 540 -9.79 -21.57 1.47
CA PHE A 540 -10.77 -21.30 0.40
C PHE A 540 -10.50 -20.03 -0.41
N ILE A 541 -9.40 -19.32 -0.13
CA ILE A 541 -8.96 -18.18 -0.92
C ILE A 541 -8.21 -18.68 -2.16
N LYS A 542 -8.62 -18.21 -3.35
CA LYS A 542 -7.86 -18.44 -4.57
C LYS A 542 -6.70 -17.45 -4.62
N GLU A 543 -5.47 -17.96 -4.73
CA GLU A 543 -4.28 -17.13 -4.86
C GLU A 543 -4.30 -16.49 -6.24
N VAL A 544 -4.53 -15.17 -6.28
CA VAL A 544 -4.38 -14.39 -7.51
C VAL A 544 -2.90 -14.06 -7.65
N PRO A 545 -2.20 -14.51 -8.73
CA PRO A 545 -0.78 -14.23 -8.90
C PRO A 545 -0.51 -12.72 -8.88
N LEU A 546 0.61 -12.33 -8.26
CA LEU A 546 1.02 -10.94 -8.16
C LEU A 546 1.12 -10.30 -9.55
N ARG A 547 0.50 -9.13 -9.72
CA ARG A 547 0.59 -8.36 -10.97
C ARG A 547 2.04 -7.97 -11.23
N GLN A 548 2.51 -8.26 -12.45
CA GLN A 548 3.87 -7.93 -12.90
C GLN A 548 4.02 -6.46 -13.35
N ILE A 549 2.90 -5.78 -13.56
CA ILE A 549 2.83 -4.40 -14.07
C ILE A 549 2.39 -3.47 -12.91
N SER A 550 3.06 -2.33 -12.75
CA SER A 550 2.71 -1.36 -11.69
C SER A 550 1.30 -0.80 -11.89
N GLY A 551 0.62 -0.41 -10.80
CA GLY A 551 -0.73 0.15 -10.88
C GLY A 551 -0.85 1.43 -11.71
N LEU A 552 0.27 2.15 -11.91
CA LEU A 552 0.36 3.31 -12.80
C LEU A 552 0.45 2.89 -14.28
N GLN A 553 1.28 1.89 -14.60
CA GLN A 553 1.39 1.33 -15.96
C GLN A 553 0.10 0.63 -16.41
N ALA A 554 -0.57 -0.11 -15.52
CA ALA A 554 -1.86 -0.74 -15.83
C ALA A 554 -2.99 0.29 -16.02
N ARG A 555 -2.91 1.47 -15.38
CA ARG A 555 -3.82 2.59 -15.64
C ARG A 555 -3.54 3.24 -17.00
N ALA A 556 -2.26 3.44 -17.34
CA ALA A 556 -1.88 3.95 -18.66
C ALA A 556 -2.33 3.01 -19.79
N GLN A 557 -2.17 1.69 -19.61
CA GLN A 557 -2.69 0.69 -20.56
C GLN A 557 -4.22 0.68 -20.66
N ALA A 558 -4.95 0.73 -19.54
CA ALA A 558 -6.41 0.75 -19.57
C ALA A 558 -6.98 2.04 -20.20
N GLU A 559 -6.29 3.18 -20.02
CA GLU A 559 -6.61 4.44 -20.69
C GLU A 559 -6.35 4.34 -22.20
N ALA A 560 -5.26 3.67 -22.62
CA ALA A 560 -4.96 3.39 -24.03
C ALA A 560 -5.94 2.38 -24.68
N GLU A 561 -6.32 1.32 -23.96
CA GLU A 561 -7.27 0.30 -24.43
C GLU A 561 -8.70 0.85 -24.52
N SER A 562 -9.11 1.73 -23.60
CA SER A 562 -10.42 2.39 -23.66
C SER A 562 -10.51 3.36 -24.84
N ALA A 563 -9.39 4.02 -25.19
CA ALA A 563 -9.29 4.83 -26.39
C ALA A 563 -9.34 3.98 -27.67
N ALA A 564 -8.73 2.79 -27.67
CA ALA A 564 -8.75 1.86 -28.80
C ALA A 564 -10.10 1.13 -28.98
N GLY A 565 -10.77 0.73 -27.89
CA GLY A 565 -12.08 0.05 -27.92
C GLY A 565 -13.22 0.95 -28.40
N ALA A 566 -13.12 2.25 -28.20
CA ALA A 566 -14.05 3.24 -28.76
C ALA A 566 -13.97 3.32 -30.30
N VAL A 567 -12.86 2.88 -30.90
CA VAL A 567 -12.66 2.80 -32.37
C VAL A 567 -13.15 1.46 -32.92
N GLY A 568 -12.95 0.34 -32.20
CA GLY A 568 -13.36 -1.00 -32.64
C GLY A 568 -14.84 -1.36 -32.43
N GLY A 569 -15.55 -0.70 -31.50
CA GLY A 569 -16.97 -0.97 -31.23
C GLY A 569 -17.96 -0.54 -32.33
N ALA A 570 -17.49 0.13 -33.38
CA ALA A 570 -18.30 0.56 -34.52
C ALA A 570 -18.39 -0.47 -35.66
N GLU A 571 -17.58 -1.55 -35.64
CA GLU A 571 -17.58 -2.58 -36.70
C GLU A 571 -18.22 -3.92 -36.30
N GLY A 572 -18.71 -4.05 -35.07
CA GLY A 572 -19.27 -5.30 -34.53
C GLY A 572 -20.79 -5.29 -34.32
N VAL A 573 -21.59 -5.17 -35.38
CA VAL A 573 -22.99 -5.62 -35.36
C VAL A 573 -23.20 -6.60 -36.52
N THR A 574 -23.09 -7.88 -36.19
CA THR A 574 -23.47 -9.01 -37.02
C THR A 574 -24.98 -9.02 -37.23
N VAL A 575 -25.39 -9.04 -38.50
CA VAL A 575 -26.75 -9.33 -38.94
C VAL A 575 -26.95 -10.85 -38.90
N ASP A 576 -27.99 -11.30 -38.20
CA ASP A 576 -28.54 -12.65 -38.33
C ASP A 576 -29.13 -12.85 -39.73
N ALA A 577 -28.73 -13.93 -40.41
CA ALA A 577 -29.57 -14.61 -41.41
C ALA A 577 -29.16 -16.09 -41.56
N ASP A 578 -30.13 -16.95 -41.26
CA ASP A 578 -30.15 -18.40 -41.45
C ASP A 578 -29.90 -18.83 -42.91
N GLY A 579 -29.29 -20.03 -43.06
CA GLY A 579 -29.80 -21.03 -44.01
C GLY A 579 -29.00 -21.38 -45.28
N ALA A 580 -28.30 -22.52 -45.18
CA ALA A 580 -28.14 -23.59 -46.18
C ALA A 580 -27.02 -23.54 -47.26
N GLY A 581 -26.13 -24.55 -47.21
CA GLY A 581 -25.80 -25.36 -48.40
C GLY A 581 -24.32 -25.53 -48.82
N ALA A 582 -23.78 -26.73 -48.57
CA ALA A 582 -22.83 -27.50 -49.39
C ALA A 582 -21.28 -27.32 -49.29
N GLN A 583 -20.66 -28.30 -48.60
CA GLN A 583 -19.54 -29.21 -49.01
C GLN A 583 -18.23 -28.70 -49.67
N ALA A 584 -17.15 -28.68 -48.85
CA ALA A 584 -15.83 -29.40 -48.94
C ALA A 584 -14.93 -29.38 -50.21
N PRO A 585 -13.63 -29.79 -50.15
CA PRO A 585 -12.49 -29.36 -49.31
C PRO A 585 -11.15 -29.16 -50.10
N ALA A 586 -10.05 -28.80 -49.40
CA ALA A 586 -8.61 -29.05 -49.70
C ALA A 586 -7.67 -27.83 -49.98
N GLU A 587 -6.78 -27.54 -48.99
CA GLU A 587 -5.29 -27.54 -48.99
C GLU A 587 -4.44 -26.87 -50.14
N PRO A 588 -3.11 -26.62 -49.97
CA PRO A 588 -2.51 -25.31 -49.68
C PRO A 588 -1.52 -24.76 -50.77
N ALA A 589 -1.00 -23.54 -50.52
CA ALA A 589 0.29 -22.95 -50.96
C ALA A 589 0.26 -21.74 -51.94
N ASP A 590 1.30 -20.91 -51.74
CA ASP A 590 1.90 -19.84 -52.56
C ASP A 590 1.41 -18.38 -52.53
N ALA A 591 2.29 -17.54 -51.97
CA ALA A 591 2.53 -16.14 -52.34
C ALA A 591 3.26 -16.08 -53.71
N PRO A 592 3.34 -14.96 -54.48
CA PRO A 592 3.48 -13.58 -53.97
C PRO A 592 2.85 -12.41 -54.79
N ALA A 593 2.91 -11.22 -54.16
CA ALA A 593 3.12 -9.87 -54.71
C ALA A 593 2.01 -9.05 -55.42
N ALA A 594 1.89 -7.81 -54.90
CA ALA A 594 1.69 -6.49 -55.54
C ALA A 594 0.28 -5.97 -55.93
N ASP A 595 -0.01 -4.80 -55.36
CA ASP A 595 -0.85 -3.68 -55.81
C ASP A 595 -2.33 -3.91 -56.17
N ALA A 596 -3.23 -3.52 -55.24
CA ALA A 596 -4.35 -2.61 -55.47
C ALA A 596 -5.16 -2.40 -54.17
N VAL A 597 -5.15 -1.20 -53.60
CA VAL A 597 -6.11 -0.80 -52.56
C VAL A 597 -7.44 -0.46 -53.25
N PRO A 598 -8.57 -1.13 -52.93
CA PRO A 598 -9.85 -0.80 -53.54
C PRO A 598 -10.37 0.52 -52.97
N VAL A 599 -10.74 1.43 -53.87
CA VAL A 599 -11.48 2.66 -53.57
C VAL A 599 -12.85 2.28 -53.00
N LEU A 600 -13.10 2.56 -51.72
CA LEU A 600 -14.43 2.39 -51.13
C LEU A 600 -15.37 3.47 -51.70
N ALA A 601 -16.41 3.01 -52.40
CA ALA A 601 -17.43 3.83 -53.02
C ALA A 601 -18.24 4.65 -51.99
N ALA A 602 -18.58 5.88 -52.37
CA ALA A 602 -19.44 6.78 -51.62
C ALA A 602 -20.87 6.23 -51.46
N ALA A 603 -21.36 6.13 -50.23
CA ALA A 603 -22.76 5.89 -49.89
C ALA A 603 -23.50 7.23 -49.63
N PRO A 604 -24.82 7.33 -49.91
CA PRO A 604 -25.49 8.62 -50.10
C PRO A 604 -25.75 9.39 -48.79
N SER A 605 -25.77 10.72 -48.92
CA SER A 605 -26.05 11.71 -47.89
C SER A 605 -27.51 11.65 -47.40
N GLY A 606 -27.73 10.96 -46.28
CA GLY A 606 -28.98 11.06 -45.53
C GLY A 606 -29.01 12.34 -44.68
N ALA A 607 -29.77 13.35 -45.13
CA ALA A 607 -30.03 14.56 -44.37
C ALA A 607 -30.80 14.24 -43.07
N ALA A 608 -30.17 14.43 -41.91
CA ALA A 608 -30.85 14.36 -40.62
C ALA A 608 -31.61 15.69 -40.39
N ALA A 609 -32.92 15.66 -40.65
CA ALA A 609 -33.85 16.72 -40.28
C ALA A 609 -33.89 16.86 -38.74
N GLY A 610 -33.57 18.04 -38.21
CA GLY A 610 -33.81 18.38 -36.80
C GLY A 610 -32.81 19.31 -36.07
N ALA A 611 -31.80 19.87 -36.73
CA ALA A 611 -30.84 20.77 -36.09
C ALA A 611 -31.20 22.26 -36.30
N THR A 612 -31.63 22.95 -35.24
CA THR A 612 -32.00 24.39 -35.25
C THR A 612 -31.11 25.26 -34.34
N GLY A 613 -30.02 24.71 -33.80
CA GLY A 613 -29.09 25.40 -32.91
C GLY A 613 -27.95 26.12 -33.66
N PRO A 614 -27.08 26.85 -32.92
CA PRO A 614 -25.92 27.56 -33.49
C PRO A 614 -25.00 26.63 -34.29
N VAL A 615 -24.37 27.17 -35.32
CA VAL A 615 -23.55 26.39 -36.28
C VAL A 615 -22.08 26.44 -35.88
N ILE A 616 -21.42 25.28 -35.91
CA ILE A 616 -19.95 25.20 -35.84
C ILE A 616 -19.41 25.33 -37.27
N ARG A 617 -18.52 26.29 -37.52
CA ARG A 617 -17.85 26.49 -38.82
C ARG A 617 -16.34 26.42 -38.65
N GLY A 618 -15.61 26.03 -39.68
CA GLY A 618 -14.15 26.09 -39.65
C GLY A 618 -13.51 25.45 -40.87
N THR A 619 -12.20 25.29 -40.82
CA THR A 619 -11.39 24.67 -41.87
C THR A 619 -10.62 23.47 -41.34
N VAL A 620 -10.55 22.40 -42.13
CA VAL A 620 -9.66 21.26 -41.87
C VAL A 620 -8.37 21.49 -42.63
N ARG A 621 -7.24 21.44 -41.91
CA ARG A 621 -5.90 21.63 -42.45
C ARG A 621 -5.03 20.40 -42.17
N ASP A 622 -3.96 20.24 -42.92
CA ASP A 622 -2.91 19.26 -42.60
C ASP A 622 -1.82 19.88 -41.71
N GLY A 623 -0.84 19.06 -41.31
CA GLY A 623 0.29 19.51 -40.47
C GLY A 623 1.15 20.61 -41.10
N ASP A 624 1.08 20.81 -42.41
CA ASP A 624 1.76 21.89 -43.14
C ASP A 624 0.86 23.12 -43.33
N GLY A 625 -0.35 23.10 -42.76
CA GLY A 625 -1.32 24.20 -42.83
C GLY A 625 -2.11 24.28 -44.13
N ARG A 626 -1.98 23.31 -45.05
CA ARG A 626 -2.73 23.26 -46.31
C ARG A 626 -4.17 22.77 -46.07
N PRO A 627 -5.17 23.30 -46.78
CA PRO A 627 -6.54 22.83 -46.64
C PRO A 627 -6.71 21.38 -47.07
N VAL A 628 -7.48 20.61 -46.30
CA VAL A 628 -7.79 19.20 -46.60
C VAL A 628 -9.20 19.12 -47.17
N ALA A 629 -9.29 18.95 -48.48
CA ALA A 629 -10.55 18.72 -49.18
C ALA A 629 -11.10 17.31 -48.89
N GLN A 630 -12.43 17.18 -48.93
CA GLN A 630 -13.16 15.91 -48.73
C GLN A 630 -12.89 15.18 -47.41
N ALA A 631 -12.41 15.88 -46.37
CA ALA A 631 -12.33 15.34 -45.03
C ALA A 631 -13.75 15.14 -44.47
N ALA A 632 -14.04 13.96 -43.94
CA ALA A 632 -15.29 13.70 -43.24
C ALA A 632 -15.22 14.30 -41.83
N VAL A 633 -16.07 15.28 -41.56
CA VAL A 633 -16.23 15.94 -40.27
C VAL A 633 -17.55 15.50 -39.64
N THR A 634 -17.48 14.88 -38.47
CA THR A 634 -18.64 14.33 -37.75
C THR A 634 -18.80 15.03 -36.41
N LEU A 635 -20.01 15.47 -36.09
CA LEU A 635 -20.38 16.05 -34.80
C LEU A 635 -21.12 15.02 -33.94
N ILE A 636 -20.67 14.84 -32.71
CA ILE A 636 -21.20 13.87 -31.75
C ILE A 636 -21.55 14.60 -30.44
N SER A 637 -22.67 14.22 -29.81
CA SER A 637 -23.02 14.66 -28.45
C SER A 637 -22.11 14.01 -27.39
N VAL A 638 -22.00 14.60 -26.19
CA VAL A 638 -21.28 13.97 -25.05
C VAL A 638 -21.83 12.59 -24.69
N GLY A 639 -23.11 12.32 -24.98
CA GLY A 639 -23.74 11.01 -24.79
C GLY A 639 -23.43 9.98 -25.89
N GLY A 640 -22.50 10.28 -26.81
CA GLY A 640 -22.07 9.36 -27.88
C GLY A 640 -22.99 9.31 -29.11
N ARG A 641 -24.11 10.05 -29.12
CA ARG A 641 -25.02 10.10 -30.28
C ARG A 641 -24.47 11.04 -31.36
N GLN A 642 -24.31 10.55 -32.59
CA GLN A 642 -23.98 11.38 -33.76
C GLN A 642 -25.12 12.37 -34.06
N LEU A 643 -24.78 13.65 -34.18
CA LEU A 643 -25.74 14.73 -34.40
C LEU A 643 -25.71 15.27 -35.84
N GLY A 644 -24.58 15.16 -36.53
CA GLY A 644 -24.43 15.60 -37.92
C GLY A 644 -23.10 15.15 -38.52
N ARG A 645 -23.03 15.09 -39.84
CA ARG A 645 -21.80 14.77 -40.59
C ARG A 645 -21.78 15.56 -41.89
N THR A 646 -20.62 16.10 -42.24
CA THR A 646 -20.36 16.81 -43.50
C THR A 646 -19.00 16.39 -44.06
N SER A 647 -18.77 16.64 -45.33
CA SER A 647 -17.43 16.66 -45.92
C SER A 647 -16.93 18.10 -46.05
N THR A 648 -15.62 18.31 -45.99
CA THR A 648 -15.02 19.62 -46.28
C THR A 648 -15.06 19.94 -47.77
N ALA A 649 -15.17 21.24 -48.09
CA ALA A 649 -15.02 21.77 -49.44
C ALA A 649 -13.52 21.81 -49.86
N ASP A 650 -13.25 22.22 -51.11
CA ASP A 650 -11.89 22.26 -51.67
C ASP A 650 -10.94 23.22 -50.92
N ASP A 651 -11.50 24.24 -50.26
CA ASP A 651 -10.80 25.17 -49.38
C ASP A 651 -10.64 24.64 -47.94
N GLY A 652 -11.03 23.38 -47.69
CA GLY A 652 -11.01 22.74 -46.37
C GLY A 652 -12.17 23.17 -45.47
N GLY A 653 -13.08 24.04 -45.93
CA GLY A 653 -14.18 24.57 -45.13
C GLY A 653 -15.26 23.54 -44.78
N TYR A 654 -15.79 23.61 -43.56
CA TYR A 654 -16.95 22.83 -43.11
C TYR A 654 -17.92 23.66 -42.26
N ALA A 655 -19.19 23.25 -42.22
CA ALA A 655 -20.21 23.82 -41.34
C ALA A 655 -21.17 22.73 -40.84
N LEU A 656 -21.38 22.66 -39.52
CA LEU A 656 -22.26 21.67 -38.88
C LEU A 656 -23.23 22.35 -37.90
N PRO A 657 -24.56 22.22 -38.09
CA PRO A 657 -25.53 22.76 -37.14
C PRO A 657 -25.58 21.94 -35.85
N THR A 658 -25.76 22.59 -34.71
CA THR A 658 -25.93 21.93 -33.41
C THR A 658 -27.39 21.84 -32.99
N THR A 659 -27.69 21.10 -31.92
CA THR A 659 -29.04 20.98 -31.34
C THR A 659 -29.34 22.03 -30.26
N GLY A 660 -28.38 22.88 -29.90
CA GLY A 660 -28.50 23.88 -28.82
C GLY A 660 -27.14 24.21 -28.18
N ALA A 661 -27.13 25.07 -27.17
CA ALA A 661 -25.92 25.32 -26.38
C ALA A 661 -25.51 24.05 -25.61
N GLY A 662 -24.22 23.71 -25.63
CA GLY A 662 -23.70 22.51 -24.99
C GLY A 662 -22.29 22.14 -25.46
N THR A 663 -21.78 21.06 -24.90
CA THR A 663 -20.49 20.49 -25.27
C THR A 663 -20.69 19.42 -26.34
N TYR A 664 -19.86 19.44 -27.38
CA TYR A 664 -19.91 18.51 -28.50
C TYR A 664 -18.51 17.99 -28.81
N VAL A 665 -18.42 16.82 -29.43
CA VAL A 665 -17.17 16.26 -29.95
C VAL A 665 -17.19 16.36 -31.46
N LEU A 666 -16.18 17.00 -32.02
CA LEU A 666 -15.97 17.16 -33.44
C LEU A 666 -14.86 16.20 -33.88
N ILE A 667 -15.15 15.34 -34.85
CA ILE A 667 -14.20 14.34 -35.36
C ILE A 667 -13.93 14.62 -36.83
N GLY A 668 -12.69 14.98 -37.17
CA GLY A 668 -12.22 15.07 -38.55
C GLY A 668 -11.49 13.80 -38.95
N SER A 669 -11.75 13.29 -40.15
CA SER A 669 -11.05 12.12 -40.71
C SER A 669 -10.85 12.29 -42.22
N ALA A 670 -9.68 11.93 -42.74
CA ALA A 670 -9.39 12.04 -44.17
C ALA A 670 -8.32 11.01 -44.58
N GLY A 671 -8.69 10.01 -45.37
CA GLY A 671 -7.76 9.04 -46.01
C GLY A 671 -6.58 8.61 -45.14
N ALA A 672 -5.36 8.76 -45.66
CA ALA A 672 -4.10 8.41 -45.00
C ALA A 672 -3.64 9.37 -43.88
N ARG A 673 -4.56 10.16 -43.29
CA ARG A 673 -4.28 11.07 -42.17
C ARG A 673 -4.96 10.55 -40.90
N ARG A 674 -4.34 10.76 -39.73
CA ARG A 674 -4.94 10.30 -38.48
C ARG A 674 -6.24 11.05 -38.19
N PRO A 675 -7.33 10.36 -37.84
CA PRO A 675 -8.55 11.01 -37.41
C PRO A 675 -8.29 11.79 -36.11
N GLN A 676 -8.82 13.01 -36.03
CA GLN A 676 -8.67 13.89 -34.88
C GLN A 676 -10.04 14.12 -34.24
N ALA A 677 -10.17 13.83 -32.95
CA ALA A 677 -11.37 14.13 -32.16
C ALA A 677 -11.08 15.27 -31.18
N VAL A 678 -11.89 16.33 -31.21
CA VAL A 678 -11.73 17.51 -30.37
C VAL A 678 -13.06 17.90 -29.74
N THR A 679 -13.03 18.23 -28.45
CA THR A 679 -14.22 18.71 -27.73
C THR A 679 -14.40 20.21 -27.95
N VAL A 680 -15.56 20.61 -28.45
CA VAL A 680 -15.94 22.00 -28.72
C VAL A 680 -17.12 22.38 -27.84
N VAL A 681 -17.03 23.53 -27.16
CA VAL A 681 -18.12 24.08 -26.35
C VAL A 681 -18.86 25.13 -27.18
N VAL A 682 -20.16 24.96 -27.34
CA VAL A 682 -21.02 25.84 -28.15
C VAL A 682 -22.00 26.56 -27.25
N GLY A 683 -22.00 27.89 -27.31
CA GLY A 683 -22.95 28.75 -26.59
C GLY A 683 -24.24 28.98 -27.36
N GLY A 684 -24.80 30.19 -27.26
CA GLY A 684 -25.97 30.63 -28.06
C GLY A 684 -25.62 31.18 -29.46
N GLU A 685 -24.34 31.47 -29.71
CA GLU A 685 -23.83 32.04 -30.96
C GLU A 685 -23.06 30.99 -31.78
N PRO A 686 -22.95 31.15 -33.12
CA PRO A 686 -22.11 30.31 -33.96
C PRO A 686 -20.64 30.28 -33.50
N VAL A 687 -19.99 29.12 -33.59
CA VAL A 687 -18.60 28.92 -33.12
C VAL A 687 -17.69 28.63 -34.31
N SER A 688 -16.54 29.30 -34.37
CA SER A 688 -15.50 29.02 -35.35
C SER A 688 -14.43 28.09 -34.75
N PHE A 689 -14.11 26.97 -35.40
CA PHE A 689 -13.14 26.00 -34.90
C PHE A 689 -12.41 25.27 -36.05
N ASP A 690 -11.09 25.38 -36.14
CA ASP A 690 -10.30 24.68 -37.17
C ASP A 690 -9.80 23.32 -36.67
N LEU A 691 -9.71 22.33 -37.56
CA LEU A 691 -9.18 20.99 -37.29
C LEU A 691 -7.85 20.78 -38.03
N THR A 692 -6.93 20.02 -37.43
CA THR A 692 -5.64 19.70 -38.04
C THR A 692 -5.43 18.19 -38.09
N LEU A 693 -5.39 17.63 -39.29
CA LEU A 693 -5.18 16.20 -39.53
C LEU A 693 -3.71 15.95 -39.88
N SER A 694 -2.94 15.37 -38.95
CA SER A 694 -1.53 15.04 -39.14
C SER A 694 -1.34 13.79 -40.03
N GLY A 695 -0.34 13.82 -40.91
CA GLY A 695 0.09 12.65 -41.69
C GLY A 695 1.02 11.72 -40.89
N ALA A 696 1.13 10.46 -41.31
CA ALA A 696 2.14 9.52 -40.83
C ALA A 696 3.50 9.81 -41.51
N ALA A 697 4.58 9.84 -40.76
CA ALA A 697 5.94 10.01 -41.25
C ALA A 697 6.72 8.68 -41.16
N GLY A 698 7.53 8.39 -42.17
CA GLY A 698 8.38 7.19 -42.19
C GLY A 698 9.79 7.49 -41.68
N LEU A 699 10.39 6.53 -40.97
CA LEU A 699 11.81 6.51 -40.59
C LEU A 699 12.47 5.29 -41.19
N SER A 700 13.63 5.44 -41.80
CA SER A 700 14.41 4.35 -42.40
C SER A 700 15.88 4.51 -42.07
N GLY A 701 16.69 3.49 -42.33
CA GLY A 701 18.11 3.56 -42.03
C GLY A 701 18.86 2.28 -42.32
N GLU A 702 20.15 2.27 -41.97
CA GLU A 702 21.04 1.11 -42.04
C GLU A 702 21.84 0.95 -40.74
N VAL A 703 22.18 -0.29 -40.39
CA VAL A 703 23.06 -0.63 -39.27
C VAL A 703 24.38 -1.17 -39.82
N ARG A 704 25.50 -0.55 -39.42
CA ARG A 704 26.85 -0.89 -39.91
C ARG A 704 27.86 -1.03 -38.77
N GLU A 705 28.94 -1.75 -39.01
CA GLU A 705 30.06 -1.83 -38.07
C GLU A 705 30.92 -0.56 -38.10
N GLU A 706 31.32 -0.07 -36.92
CA GLU A 706 32.11 1.16 -36.78
C GLU A 706 33.52 1.03 -37.41
N LYS A 707 34.12 -0.17 -37.34
CA LYS A 707 35.41 -0.51 -37.94
C LYS A 707 35.22 -1.53 -39.06
N GLY A 708 34.92 -1.06 -40.27
CA GLY A 708 34.83 -1.94 -41.45
C GLY A 708 33.77 -1.52 -42.44
N ASP A 709 32.77 -0.75 -41.99
CA ASP A 709 31.62 -0.31 -42.78
C ASP A 709 30.72 -1.47 -43.28
N ASP A 710 30.96 -2.70 -42.80
CA ASP A 710 30.17 -3.88 -43.12
C ASP A 710 28.74 -3.77 -42.53
N PRO A 711 27.69 -4.19 -43.25
CA PRO A 711 26.33 -4.18 -42.73
C PRO A 711 26.18 -5.21 -41.60
N VAL A 712 25.39 -4.88 -40.58
CA VAL A 712 25.11 -5.77 -39.43
C VAL A 712 23.72 -6.39 -39.59
N PRO A 713 23.59 -7.56 -40.24
CA PRO A 713 22.30 -8.21 -40.43
C PRO A 713 21.76 -8.75 -39.11
N GLY A 714 20.43 -8.74 -38.95
CA GLY A 714 19.80 -9.28 -37.74
C GLY A 714 19.85 -8.36 -36.52
N ALA A 715 20.40 -7.14 -36.65
CA ALA A 715 20.37 -6.14 -35.58
C ALA A 715 18.92 -5.76 -35.24
N LEU A 716 18.56 -5.81 -33.96
CA LEU A 716 17.27 -5.34 -33.46
C LEU A 716 17.32 -3.81 -33.33
N VAL A 717 16.42 -3.11 -34.02
CA VAL A 717 16.28 -1.66 -34.01
C VAL A 717 14.95 -1.30 -33.35
N VAL A 718 15.00 -0.46 -32.31
CA VAL A 718 13.85 -0.03 -31.53
C VAL A 718 13.78 1.49 -31.50
N ALA A 719 12.69 2.07 -31.98
CA ALA A 719 12.41 3.50 -31.87
C ALA A 719 11.56 3.77 -30.62
N THR A 720 12.08 4.60 -29.72
CA THR A 720 11.39 5.05 -28.51
C THR A 720 11.08 6.54 -28.56
N ASP A 721 9.93 6.96 -28.05
CA ASP A 721 9.57 8.38 -27.98
C ASP A 721 10.29 9.11 -26.82
N VAL A 722 10.03 10.41 -26.67
CA VAL A 722 10.58 11.25 -25.58
C VAL A 722 10.14 10.83 -24.17
N ARG A 723 9.18 9.90 -24.04
CA ARG A 723 8.72 9.32 -22.76
C ARG A 723 9.33 7.96 -22.49
N GLY A 724 10.16 7.45 -23.41
CA GLY A 724 10.79 6.12 -23.33
C GLY A 724 9.85 4.97 -23.71
N GLU A 725 8.68 5.25 -24.31
CA GLU A 725 7.79 4.20 -24.82
C GLU A 725 8.24 3.72 -26.19
N VAL A 726 8.19 2.41 -26.43
CA VAL A 726 8.53 1.81 -27.73
C VAL A 726 7.40 2.10 -28.73
N VAL A 727 7.71 2.87 -29.77
CA VAL A 727 6.75 3.28 -30.81
C VAL A 727 6.87 2.39 -32.05
N ALA A 728 8.07 1.90 -32.35
CA ALA A 728 8.31 0.92 -33.41
C ALA A 728 9.51 0.03 -33.09
N SER A 729 9.49 -1.21 -33.60
CA SER A 729 10.62 -2.13 -33.50
C SER A 729 10.72 -2.96 -34.78
N GLY A 730 11.94 -3.24 -35.23
CA GLY A 730 12.21 -4.02 -36.43
C GLY A 730 13.58 -4.67 -36.36
N VAL A 731 13.84 -5.58 -37.29
CA VAL A 731 15.13 -6.27 -37.41
C VAL A 731 15.76 -5.84 -38.73
N ALA A 732 17.05 -5.51 -38.71
CA ALA A 732 17.80 -5.11 -39.88
C ALA A 732 17.93 -6.27 -40.88
N GLY A 733 17.74 -5.98 -42.17
CA GLY A 733 17.85 -6.92 -43.29
C GLY A 733 19.29 -7.38 -43.54
N GLN A 734 19.50 -8.20 -44.58
CA GLN A 734 20.84 -8.71 -44.91
C GLN A 734 21.82 -7.61 -45.36
N ASP A 735 21.29 -6.49 -45.83
CA ASP A 735 22.02 -5.28 -46.19
C ASP A 735 22.18 -4.30 -45.01
N GLY A 736 21.74 -4.70 -43.81
CA GLY A 736 21.71 -3.84 -42.61
C GLY A 736 20.54 -2.85 -42.60
N GLY A 737 19.67 -2.84 -43.61
CA GLY A 737 18.58 -1.88 -43.75
C GLY A 737 17.40 -2.10 -42.79
N PHE A 738 16.78 -1.02 -42.31
CA PHE A 738 15.55 -1.04 -41.51
C PHE A 738 14.59 0.11 -41.90
N ALA A 739 13.28 -0.06 -41.67
CA ALA A 739 12.27 0.97 -41.93
C ALA A 739 11.01 0.84 -41.05
N PHE A 740 10.42 1.99 -40.70
CA PHE A 740 9.20 2.21 -39.94
C PHE A 740 8.29 3.18 -40.70
N GLY A 741 7.04 2.80 -40.99
CA GLY A 741 6.14 3.58 -41.85
C GLY A 741 5.17 4.54 -41.13
N GLU A 742 4.96 4.39 -39.82
CA GLU A 742 3.85 5.04 -39.09
C GLU A 742 4.29 5.84 -37.84
N LEU A 743 5.34 6.65 -37.93
CA LEU A 743 5.78 7.49 -36.82
C LEU A 743 5.15 8.89 -36.88
N THR A 744 4.87 9.47 -35.71
CA THR A 744 4.50 10.88 -35.62
C THR A 744 5.74 11.76 -35.77
N PRO A 745 5.67 12.94 -36.41
CA PRO A 745 6.79 13.86 -36.42
C PRO A 745 7.22 14.24 -35.00
N GLY A 746 8.51 14.18 -34.71
CA GLY A 746 9.06 14.41 -33.37
C GLY A 746 10.41 13.74 -33.14
N SER A 747 10.96 13.92 -31.94
CA SER A 747 12.22 13.32 -31.52
C SER A 747 12.01 11.89 -31.02
N TYR A 748 12.90 10.99 -31.45
CA TYR A 748 12.94 9.60 -31.03
C TYR A 748 14.36 9.18 -30.65
N THR A 749 14.49 8.10 -29.89
CA THR A 749 15.76 7.42 -29.68
C THR A 749 15.71 6.07 -30.38
N LEU A 750 16.62 5.85 -31.33
CA LEU A 750 16.86 4.56 -31.96
C LEU A 750 17.86 3.78 -31.12
N ALA A 751 17.38 2.78 -30.37
CA ALA A 751 18.21 1.80 -29.71
C ALA A 751 18.44 0.61 -30.64
N VAL A 752 19.70 0.30 -30.91
CA VAL A 752 20.11 -0.79 -31.80
C VAL A 752 21.00 -1.76 -31.04
N SER A 753 20.68 -3.05 -31.10
CA SER A 753 21.46 -4.12 -30.48
C SER A 753 21.64 -5.28 -31.45
N ALA A 754 22.85 -5.82 -31.54
CA ALA A 754 23.17 -7.01 -32.33
C ALA A 754 24.08 -7.93 -31.54
N GLU A 755 24.10 -9.22 -31.89
CA GLU A 755 24.97 -10.21 -31.25
C GLU A 755 26.45 -9.84 -31.47
N HIS A 756 27.27 -9.95 -30.43
CA HIS A 756 28.70 -9.58 -30.42
C HIS A 756 29.01 -8.09 -30.66
N HIS A 757 28.01 -7.22 -30.53
CA HIS A 757 28.12 -5.78 -30.74
C HIS A 757 27.60 -5.01 -29.54
N ARG A 758 28.25 -3.89 -29.22
CA ARG A 758 27.77 -2.98 -28.18
C ARG A 758 26.45 -2.34 -28.62
N PRO A 759 25.40 -2.36 -27.78
CA PRO A 759 24.18 -1.63 -28.07
C PRO A 759 24.46 -0.13 -28.23
N SER A 760 23.86 0.48 -29.25
CA SER A 760 23.99 1.90 -29.54
C SER A 760 22.63 2.58 -29.44
N ALA A 761 22.60 3.81 -28.95
CA ALA A 761 21.37 4.61 -28.86
C ALA A 761 21.61 5.97 -29.53
N LEU A 762 20.86 6.24 -30.61
CA LEU A 762 20.98 7.48 -31.38
C LEU A 762 19.69 8.29 -31.26
N GLN A 763 19.80 9.56 -30.87
CA GLN A 763 18.67 10.49 -30.97
C GLN A 763 18.45 10.91 -32.43
N VAL A 764 17.22 10.80 -32.90
CA VAL A 764 16.80 11.10 -34.28
C VAL A 764 15.54 11.96 -34.29
N GLU A 765 15.33 12.69 -35.37
CA GLU A 765 14.23 13.64 -35.50
C GLU A 765 13.40 13.33 -36.76
N VAL A 766 12.20 12.80 -36.56
CA VAL A 766 11.30 12.44 -37.65
C VAL A 766 10.55 13.69 -38.09
N GLY A 767 10.82 14.17 -39.31
CA GLY A 767 10.08 15.26 -39.94
C GLY A 767 8.81 14.78 -40.66
N SER A 768 7.90 15.70 -40.97
CA SER A 768 6.66 15.43 -41.74
C SER A 768 6.89 15.08 -43.23
N GLY A 769 8.14 15.10 -43.71
CA GLY A 769 8.54 14.76 -45.07
C GLY A 769 8.83 13.27 -45.31
N SER A 770 8.93 12.87 -46.57
CA SER A 770 8.96 11.47 -47.02
C SER A 770 10.32 10.75 -46.92
N ARG A 771 11.32 11.28 -46.19
CA ARG A 771 12.67 10.68 -46.14
C ARG A 771 13.44 11.02 -44.86
N ASN A 772 13.10 10.37 -43.75
CA ASN A 772 13.93 10.38 -42.54
C ASN A 772 14.85 9.14 -42.59
N TRP A 773 16.10 9.30 -43.03
CA TRP A 773 17.07 8.21 -43.18
C TRP A 773 18.27 8.38 -42.22
N TYR A 774 18.64 7.33 -41.49
CA TYR A 774 19.71 7.36 -40.49
C TYR A 774 20.65 6.15 -40.58
N GLU A 775 21.94 6.37 -40.35
CA GLU A 775 22.92 5.30 -40.21
C GLU A 775 23.25 5.11 -38.73
N VAL A 776 23.16 3.87 -38.24
CA VAL A 776 23.54 3.51 -36.86
C VAL A 776 24.79 2.64 -36.90
N ARG A 777 25.86 3.13 -36.28
CA ARG A 777 27.13 2.39 -36.18
C ARG A 777 27.21 1.63 -34.86
N LEU A 778 27.54 0.34 -34.94
CA LEU A 778 27.80 -0.52 -33.80
C LEU A 778 29.28 -0.84 -33.67
N THR A 779 29.80 -0.81 -32.44
CA THR A 779 31.17 -1.22 -32.12
C THR A 779 31.16 -2.70 -31.72
N LEU A 780 32.20 -3.47 -32.10
CA LEU A 780 32.36 -4.84 -31.60
C LEU A 780 32.50 -4.85 -30.06
N GLY A 781 31.71 -5.71 -29.41
CA GLY A 781 31.72 -5.91 -27.97
C GLY A 781 32.86 -6.81 -27.53
N ALA A 782 33.52 -6.48 -26.41
CA ALA A 782 34.54 -7.37 -25.86
C ALA A 782 33.89 -8.52 -25.07
N GLN A 783 34.43 -9.73 -25.19
CA GLN A 783 34.06 -10.93 -24.46
C GLN A 783 35.14 -11.32 -23.45
N VAL A 784 34.69 -11.74 -22.28
CA VAL A 784 35.52 -12.42 -21.27
C VAL A 784 34.96 -13.81 -21.06
N ARG A 785 35.81 -14.82 -21.19
CA ARG A 785 35.46 -16.21 -20.86
C ARG A 785 36.46 -16.80 -19.89
N GLY A 786 36.03 -17.78 -19.10
CA GLY A 786 36.90 -18.38 -18.11
C GLY A 786 36.28 -19.60 -17.45
N THR A 787 37.10 -20.31 -16.68
CA THR A 787 36.67 -21.39 -15.81
C THR A 787 36.92 -21.05 -14.35
N VAL A 788 35.93 -21.31 -13.49
CA VAL A 788 36.09 -21.30 -12.04
C VAL A 788 36.56 -22.68 -11.60
N ARG A 789 37.72 -22.73 -10.95
CA ARG A 789 38.36 -23.98 -10.51
C ARG A 789 38.68 -23.94 -9.02
N THR A 790 38.82 -25.11 -8.43
CA THR A 790 39.38 -25.30 -7.08
C THR A 790 40.91 -25.33 -7.13
N VAL A 791 41.57 -25.20 -5.97
CA VAL A 791 43.03 -25.37 -5.85
C VAL A 791 43.55 -26.73 -6.33
N ARG A 792 42.69 -27.75 -6.33
CA ARG A 792 43.03 -29.09 -6.85
C ARG A 792 42.76 -29.23 -8.36
N GLY A 793 42.39 -28.15 -9.04
CA GLY A 793 42.13 -28.09 -10.47
C GLY A 793 40.74 -28.56 -10.92
N GLY A 794 39.86 -29.00 -10.00
CA GLY A 794 38.50 -29.41 -10.34
C GLY A 794 37.59 -28.20 -10.62
N PRO A 795 36.67 -28.26 -11.61
CA PRO A 795 35.74 -27.17 -11.90
C PRO A 795 34.77 -26.93 -10.73
N VAL A 796 34.29 -25.70 -10.60
CA VAL A 796 33.30 -25.30 -9.59
C VAL A 796 32.02 -24.89 -10.29
N ASP A 797 30.96 -25.66 -10.08
CA ASP A 797 29.60 -25.34 -10.54
C ASP A 797 28.90 -24.34 -9.60
N ASP A 798 27.91 -23.63 -10.13
CA ASP A 798 27.08 -22.66 -9.39
C ASP A 798 27.88 -21.53 -8.68
N ALA A 799 29.13 -21.28 -9.07
CA ALA A 799 29.91 -20.16 -8.58
C ALA A 799 29.43 -18.87 -9.27
N ARG A 800 29.06 -17.88 -8.46
CA ARG A 800 28.65 -16.57 -8.95
C ARG A 800 29.87 -15.73 -9.31
N VAL A 801 30.06 -15.45 -10.60
CA VAL A 801 31.12 -14.57 -11.11
C VAL A 801 30.54 -13.19 -11.37
N THR A 802 31.15 -12.15 -10.81
CA THR A 802 30.69 -10.75 -10.88
C THR A 802 31.81 -9.90 -11.47
N LEU A 803 31.50 -9.13 -12.51
CA LEU A 803 32.43 -8.19 -13.13
C LEU A 803 32.15 -6.78 -12.61
N LEU A 804 33.19 -6.09 -12.15
CA LEU A 804 33.14 -4.73 -11.63
C LEU A 804 33.95 -3.78 -12.51
N ASP A 805 33.47 -2.55 -12.69
CA ASP A 805 34.24 -1.47 -13.30
C ASP A 805 35.30 -0.90 -12.33
N PRO A 806 36.19 0.02 -12.77
CA PRO A 806 37.17 0.66 -11.89
C PRO A 806 36.57 1.51 -10.76
N ALA A 807 35.31 1.91 -10.86
CA ALA A 807 34.58 2.65 -9.82
C ALA A 807 33.92 1.72 -8.78
N GLY A 808 34.00 0.39 -8.98
CA GLY A 808 33.41 -0.62 -8.11
C GLY A 808 31.93 -0.88 -8.36
N ASN A 809 31.37 -0.44 -9.49
CA ASN A 809 30.00 -0.78 -9.88
C ASN A 809 29.95 -2.14 -10.57
N VAL A 810 28.88 -2.90 -10.34
CA VAL A 810 28.67 -4.19 -11.01
C VAL A 810 28.26 -3.96 -12.46
N VAL A 811 29.12 -4.40 -13.38
CA VAL A 811 28.91 -4.34 -14.84
C VAL A 811 28.07 -5.54 -15.29
N ALA A 812 28.42 -6.74 -14.82
CA ALA A 812 27.71 -7.97 -15.18
C ALA A 812 27.84 -9.04 -14.09
N THR A 813 26.97 -10.05 -14.11
CA THR A 813 27.07 -11.23 -13.25
C THR A 813 26.71 -12.48 -14.06
N ALA A 814 27.55 -13.50 -13.96
CA ALA A 814 27.34 -14.83 -14.52
C ALA A 814 27.37 -15.89 -13.41
N THR A 815 26.86 -17.08 -13.70
CA THR A 815 26.98 -18.26 -12.82
C THR A 815 27.68 -19.35 -13.62
N SER A 816 28.68 -20.00 -13.01
CA SER A 816 29.46 -21.03 -13.71
C SER A 816 28.63 -22.27 -14.01
N GLY A 817 28.84 -22.87 -15.19
CA GLY A 817 28.23 -24.14 -15.58
C GLY A 817 28.83 -25.34 -14.86
N GLN A 818 28.37 -26.56 -15.20
CA GLN A 818 28.88 -27.82 -14.62
C GLN A 818 30.39 -28.03 -14.84
N ASP A 819 30.91 -27.51 -15.95
CA ASP A 819 32.34 -27.55 -16.29
C ASP A 819 33.13 -26.36 -15.71
N GLY A 820 32.50 -25.54 -14.86
CA GLY A 820 33.08 -24.35 -14.26
C GLY A 820 33.13 -23.14 -15.18
N GLU A 821 32.69 -23.25 -16.43
CA GLU A 821 32.77 -22.17 -17.43
C GLU A 821 31.81 -21.01 -17.14
N TYR A 822 32.29 -19.79 -17.40
CA TYR A 822 31.49 -18.57 -17.43
C TYR A 822 31.89 -17.70 -18.62
N VAL A 823 30.96 -16.84 -19.05
CA VAL A 823 31.17 -15.90 -20.16
C VAL A 823 30.45 -14.58 -19.91
N PHE A 824 31.09 -13.48 -20.29
CA PHE A 824 30.54 -12.13 -20.37
C PHE A 824 30.75 -11.62 -21.80
N THR A 825 29.71 -11.08 -22.42
CA THR A 825 29.77 -10.47 -23.75
C THR A 825 29.53 -8.97 -23.66
N ASP A 826 29.78 -8.26 -24.76
CA ASP A 826 29.38 -6.86 -24.96
C ASP A 826 30.02 -5.84 -24.01
N LEU A 827 31.27 -6.10 -23.57
CA LEU A 827 32.00 -5.27 -22.61
C LEU A 827 32.77 -4.12 -23.28
N ASP A 828 33.03 -3.07 -22.49
CA ASP A 828 33.97 -2.00 -22.86
C ASP A 828 35.43 -2.47 -22.76
N SER A 829 36.34 -1.94 -23.59
CA SER A 829 37.78 -2.13 -23.39
C SER A 829 38.23 -1.31 -22.18
N GLY A 830 38.95 -1.90 -21.24
CA GLY A 830 39.34 -1.22 -20.01
C GLY A 830 39.75 -2.16 -18.89
N GLU A 831 39.96 -1.59 -17.71
CA GLU A 831 40.22 -2.34 -16.50
C GLU A 831 38.92 -2.75 -15.81
N TYR A 832 38.88 -3.99 -15.34
CA TYR A 832 37.78 -4.55 -14.59
C TYR A 832 38.32 -5.31 -13.39
N THR A 833 37.46 -5.55 -12.40
CA THR A 833 37.72 -6.52 -11.34
C THR A 833 36.71 -7.65 -11.43
N LEU A 834 37.19 -8.88 -11.52
CA LEU A 834 36.36 -10.06 -11.54
C LEU A 834 36.31 -10.66 -10.13
N ILE A 835 35.11 -10.92 -9.61
CA ILE A 835 34.90 -11.54 -8.29
C ILE A 835 34.10 -12.82 -8.47
N ALA A 836 34.66 -13.96 -8.06
CA ALA A 836 33.92 -15.21 -7.95
C ALA A 836 33.51 -15.46 -6.49
N ALA A 837 32.24 -15.81 -6.27
CA ALA A 837 31.65 -16.09 -4.98
C ALA A 837 30.85 -17.41 -5.00
N GLY A 838 31.10 -18.26 -4.01
CA GLY A 838 30.61 -19.64 -3.91
C GLY A 838 31.40 -20.40 -2.82
N TYR A 839 32.64 -19.97 -2.64
CA TYR A 839 33.56 -20.22 -1.52
C TYR A 839 34.07 -18.85 -1.00
N PRO A 840 35.07 -18.71 -0.09
CA PRO A 840 35.62 -17.40 0.26
C PRO A 840 35.90 -16.57 -1.00
N PRO A 841 35.39 -15.33 -1.09
CA PRO A 841 35.38 -14.59 -2.34
C PRO A 841 36.81 -14.26 -2.79
N VAL A 842 37.11 -14.57 -4.05
CA VAL A 842 38.39 -14.22 -4.69
C VAL A 842 38.11 -13.11 -5.70
N ALA A 843 38.90 -12.03 -5.62
CA ALA A 843 38.84 -10.90 -6.54
C ALA A 843 40.16 -10.81 -7.31
N ALA A 844 40.08 -10.67 -8.62
CA ALA A 844 41.24 -10.55 -9.50
C ALA A 844 41.05 -9.39 -10.49
N PRO A 845 42.07 -8.52 -10.67
CA PRO A 845 42.03 -7.49 -11.70
C PRO A 845 42.16 -8.11 -13.10
N LEU A 846 41.41 -7.58 -14.05
CA LEU A 846 41.36 -8.02 -15.45
C LEU A 846 41.50 -6.79 -16.36
N HIS A 847 42.35 -6.90 -17.38
CA HIS A 847 42.49 -5.84 -18.40
C HIS A 847 42.01 -6.37 -19.76
N LEU A 848 41.06 -5.67 -20.39
CA LEU A 848 40.55 -6.00 -21.71
C LEU A 848 41.18 -5.10 -22.77
N GLY A 849 42.05 -5.71 -23.57
CA GLY A 849 42.69 -5.08 -24.73
C GLY A 849 41.73 -4.86 -25.89
N ALA A 850 42.19 -4.12 -26.91
CA ALA A 850 41.39 -3.73 -28.08
C ALA A 850 40.93 -4.91 -28.96
N ASP A 851 41.54 -6.09 -28.79
CA ASP A 851 41.22 -7.31 -29.55
C ASP A 851 39.93 -7.99 -29.05
N GLY A 852 39.35 -7.48 -27.97
CA GLY A 852 37.99 -7.80 -27.56
C GLY A 852 37.76 -9.21 -27.02
N ASN A 853 38.76 -10.08 -26.90
CA ASN A 853 38.57 -11.42 -26.32
C ASN A 853 39.63 -11.69 -25.26
N SER A 854 39.20 -11.96 -24.02
CA SER A 854 40.10 -12.34 -22.93
C SER A 854 39.66 -13.65 -22.27
N ALA A 855 40.61 -14.58 -22.11
CA ALA A 855 40.41 -15.80 -21.35
C ALA A 855 41.05 -15.63 -19.96
N PHE A 856 40.28 -15.78 -18.90
CA PHE A 856 40.76 -15.59 -17.54
C PHE A 856 40.16 -16.64 -16.61
N ASP A 857 40.97 -17.47 -15.97
CA ASP A 857 40.47 -18.48 -15.03
C ASP A 857 40.57 -17.95 -13.59
N ILE A 858 39.60 -18.31 -12.75
CA ILE A 858 39.62 -17.99 -11.31
C ILE A 858 39.76 -19.27 -10.49
N GLU A 859 40.70 -19.26 -9.56
CA GLU A 859 40.90 -20.33 -8.59
C GLU A 859 40.31 -19.96 -7.22
N LEU A 860 39.44 -20.81 -6.68
CA LEU A 860 38.85 -20.69 -5.34
C LEU A 860 39.55 -21.64 -4.36
N SER A 861 39.94 -21.12 -3.18
CA SER A 861 40.58 -21.90 -2.12
C SER A 861 39.72 -22.00 -0.86
N HIS A 862 39.86 -23.14 -0.16
CA HIS A 862 39.36 -23.33 1.20
C HIS A 862 40.55 -23.77 2.05
N ASP A 863 40.84 -23.04 3.13
CA ASP A 863 41.86 -23.46 4.09
C ASP A 863 41.25 -24.59 4.94
N THR A 864 41.62 -25.84 4.67
CA THR A 864 41.32 -26.95 5.59
C THR A 864 42.57 -27.22 6.41
N ALA A 865 42.81 -26.39 7.42
CA ALA A 865 43.76 -26.64 8.48
C ALA A 865 43.01 -27.00 9.76
N HIS A 866 42.95 -28.32 10.03
CA HIS A 866 42.61 -29.02 11.27
C HIS A 866 41.24 -28.86 11.94
#